data_AF-A0A2T1M3H6-F1
#
_entry.id   AF-A0A2T1M3H6-F1
#
_cell.length_a   1.000
_cell.length_b   1.000
_cell.length_c   1.000
_cell.angle_alpha   90.00
_cell.angle_beta   90.00
_cell.angle_gamma   90.00
#
_symmetry.space_group_name_H-M   'P 1'
#
loop_
_entity.id
_entity.type
_entity.pdbx_description
1 polymer ?
#
loop_
_entity_poly.entity_id
_entity_poly.type
_entity_poly.pdbx_seq_one_letter_code
_entity_poly.pdbx_strand_id
1 'polypeptide(L)'
;MVTEFQGKPKERQSRVIKKTICIGLGGTGRDVLMRIRRLIIDKYGSLDELPVISFLAIDTDKDALQTTGLRTGNTYQGEEIVFTDSERIAATMTPVDVNTFRQELKDQYKYNRPGPCHHIARWFPPQLVEHIKAIQDGAHGIRPVGRLTFFHNFRKIQKAIESAENRTRGHEGVLLKKGFNVEQGLNIFVVGSLCGGTGSGMFLDVAYTIRRMYSEKETQLFGYLVVSPQLYGDTPNMNGNVYAALKELNYYSTPQTTFDTCFDLQNLIEIQESRPPFDFTYLVSNQTAKDYKIIDKNKLTNVIAHKITLDFCGELASALKEQRDNFRLQMLSADEHPFKMTQRYLTFGLASVYFTRDIIVQVALNRLELNLTKFWLDGKGQSPEAQTLLKRFLINWSADKSSKDYFLLKLEELTQDTNKNFAQTLKTWKVNLDISLEESKNLDEIEGIINQLPGKLREQFRTVQPGETESTRGIWLTYLQKSRVSLIDKLKGDIEQYWESLLNPGNADFCVNNTRAWLEAFFTELNDSQRRLEEQKQDLREMYRLEDLEKKWQDTKQLIDDFQQQKSLPFFGKNKVGQIQSEARNGVQQIYQLIKHNFDFALVEEALKICISLQQQIQSLINQTNNLNNLFQDLNVFYQKNESDLKQVNFDEMSGEAILPEEDIDSCYDDFVEVNEPYAQLVSVSLKIIERFGNNQTLTQLLKPNLVDEPHLKQIINNTVDRQFSNRGMSKVQSAIKRFLEHYPISERSKRLEQILLESEPLLPINVSATRYFDDPGKTLKIIGFKDKDEPEVRQFKEILKKEIGVADSVLKPMQAEDEIIIVHEYAAFPLRIVSGLEQMRQLYERQLKLAQSFLHNDYSIDFFEMIPPDANHVNQIEHTFFPCIALDILKHNAQIDKFELTYYDQFRRTEEAIFLSSVWREAVEQLAKRQDIAQALIEKFEQFKYQLKSQPNQWYTYYFPEKIVKFIAHIDTLPKEHFNYFDRGKVIGEKATDKELAKDGIIQLFCLEMRNFLGVMEPQLTPSTNQTNSQPILTGEVLEPEIEDNVQSTAVSQKSSLEQLEKLKLLDKYTDDFKQGFLTQEQFEAVKKLIFDQ
;
A
#
# COMPACT_ATOMS: atom_id res chain seq x y z
N MET A 1 -24.30 -62.07 8.61
CA MET A 1 -23.55 -61.41 7.53
C MET A 1 -24.10 -60.01 7.40
N VAL A 2 -23.38 -59.03 7.93
CA VAL A 2 -23.78 -57.62 7.98
C VAL A 2 -22.96 -56.88 6.93
N THR A 3 -23.65 -56.16 6.07
CA THR A 3 -23.14 -55.31 4.99
C THR A 3 -22.46 -54.07 5.57
N GLU A 4 -21.17 -53.88 5.24
CA GLU A 4 -20.41 -52.66 5.48
C GLU A 4 -20.84 -51.54 4.50
N PHE A 5 -21.27 -50.42 5.07
CA PHE A 5 -21.43 -49.15 4.37
C PHE A 5 -20.04 -48.56 4.07
N GLN A 6 -19.59 -48.65 2.82
CA GLN A 6 -18.52 -47.79 2.32
C GLN A 6 -19.09 -46.39 2.03
N GLY A 7 -18.77 -45.43 2.89
CA GLY A 7 -19.01 -44.02 2.63
C GLY A 7 -18.19 -43.58 1.40
N LYS A 8 -18.87 -43.01 0.40
CA LYS A 8 -18.23 -42.35 -0.74
C LYS A 8 -17.25 -41.28 -0.24
N PRO A 9 -16.05 -41.15 -0.82
CA PRO A 9 -15.18 -40.01 -0.55
C PRO A 9 -15.92 -38.73 -0.98
N LYS A 10 -15.98 -37.72 -0.10
CA LYS A 10 -16.44 -36.36 -0.45
C LYS A 10 -15.59 -35.86 -1.61
N GLU A 11 -16.19 -35.67 -2.79
CA GLU A 11 -15.57 -34.98 -3.92
C GLU A 11 -15.04 -33.62 -3.44
N ARG A 12 -13.72 -33.40 -3.50
CA ARG A 12 -13.18 -32.05 -3.51
C ARG A 12 -13.68 -31.41 -4.81
N GLN A 13 -14.67 -30.55 -4.74
CA GLN A 13 -15.08 -29.73 -5.90
C GLN A 13 -13.85 -29.01 -6.44
N SER A 14 -13.47 -29.32 -7.69
CA SER A 14 -12.36 -28.64 -8.37
C SER A 14 -12.72 -27.17 -8.55
N ARG A 15 -11.84 -26.25 -8.13
CA ARG A 15 -12.04 -24.81 -8.30
C ARG A 15 -11.79 -24.43 -9.75
N VAL A 16 -12.69 -23.67 -10.35
CA VAL A 16 -12.53 -23.20 -11.73
C VAL A 16 -11.66 -21.95 -11.74
N ILE A 17 -10.70 -21.87 -12.65
CA ILE A 17 -9.85 -20.69 -12.87
C ILE A 17 -9.68 -20.46 -14.38
N LYS A 18 -9.58 -19.21 -14.81
CA LYS A 18 -9.20 -18.86 -16.19
C LYS A 18 -7.83 -18.20 -16.22
N LYS A 19 -7.11 -18.34 -17.34
CA LYS A 19 -5.90 -17.54 -17.58
C LYS A 19 -6.23 -16.06 -17.45
N THR A 20 -5.39 -15.33 -16.72
CA THR A 20 -5.69 -13.96 -16.30
C THR A 20 -4.48 -13.05 -16.47
N ILE A 21 -4.70 -11.84 -17.00
CA ILE A 21 -3.71 -10.77 -17.07
C ILE A 21 -4.26 -9.57 -16.28
N CYS A 22 -3.52 -9.12 -15.28
CA CYS A 22 -3.84 -7.93 -14.51
C CYS A 22 -2.90 -6.79 -14.92
N ILE A 23 -3.46 -5.77 -15.58
CA ILE A 23 -2.75 -4.60 -16.10
C ILE A 23 -3.08 -3.39 -15.24
N GLY A 24 -2.07 -2.81 -14.59
CA GLY A 24 -2.19 -1.63 -13.74
C GLY A 24 -1.64 -0.40 -14.45
N LEU A 25 -2.46 0.66 -14.58
CA LEU A 25 -2.09 1.92 -15.21
C LEU A 25 -1.89 3.02 -14.17
N GLY A 26 -0.68 3.58 -14.12
CA GLY A 26 -0.26 4.59 -13.15
C GLY A 26 -0.23 4.08 -11.70
N GLY A 27 0.03 5.00 -10.76
CA GLY A 27 0.15 4.67 -9.34
C GLY A 27 -1.05 3.91 -8.74
N THR A 28 -2.29 4.27 -9.07
CA THR A 28 -3.48 3.56 -8.56
C THR A 28 -3.55 2.12 -9.09
N GLY A 29 -3.27 1.91 -10.38
CA GLY A 29 -3.23 0.56 -10.95
C GLY A 29 -2.12 -0.29 -10.31
N ARG A 30 -0.92 0.28 -10.16
CA ARG A 30 0.20 -0.34 -9.44
C ARG A 30 -0.20 -0.79 -8.04
N ASP A 31 -0.84 0.09 -7.28
CA ASP A 31 -1.25 -0.15 -5.89
C ASP A 31 -2.27 -1.30 -5.77
N VAL A 32 -3.21 -1.40 -6.72
CA VAL A 32 -4.17 -2.51 -6.79
C VAL A 32 -3.46 -3.81 -7.13
N LEU A 33 -2.57 -3.82 -8.13
CA LEU A 33 -1.83 -5.02 -8.51
C LEU A 33 -0.98 -5.58 -7.36
N MET A 34 -0.32 -4.71 -6.61
CA MET A 34 0.47 -5.09 -5.42
C MET A 34 -0.40 -5.77 -4.35
N ARG A 35 -1.63 -5.28 -4.15
CA ARG A 35 -2.59 -5.89 -3.22
C ARG A 35 -3.12 -7.23 -3.73
N ILE A 36 -3.37 -7.38 -5.03
CA ILE A 36 -3.71 -8.68 -5.62
C ILE A 36 -2.58 -9.69 -5.39
N ARG A 37 -1.32 -9.30 -5.57
CA ARG A 37 -0.15 -10.16 -5.28
C ARG A 37 -0.12 -10.58 -3.81
N ARG A 38 -0.33 -9.64 -2.88
CA ARG A 38 -0.44 -9.92 -1.45
C ARG A 38 -1.53 -10.96 -1.17
N LEU A 39 -2.74 -10.77 -1.70
CA LEU A 39 -3.86 -11.70 -1.52
C LEU A 39 -3.60 -13.11 -2.07
N ILE A 40 -2.83 -13.23 -3.16
CA ILE A 40 -2.41 -14.54 -3.67
C ILE A 40 -1.44 -15.21 -2.70
N ILE A 41 -0.45 -14.47 -2.18
CA ILE A 41 0.50 -14.98 -1.19
C ILE A 41 -0.24 -15.37 0.10
N ASP A 42 -1.16 -14.54 0.59
CA ASP A 42 -1.97 -14.83 1.79
C ASP A 42 -2.71 -16.17 1.68
N LYS A 43 -3.27 -16.46 0.51
CA LYS A 43 -4.13 -17.62 0.30
C LYS A 43 -3.39 -18.87 -0.15
N TYR A 44 -2.29 -18.72 -0.89
CA TYR A 44 -1.60 -19.81 -1.57
C TYR A 44 -0.13 -19.97 -1.14
N GLY A 45 0.46 -18.99 -0.45
CA GLY A 45 1.82 -19.01 0.08
C GLY A 45 2.88 -18.45 -0.87
N SER A 46 2.67 -18.48 -2.19
CA SER A 46 3.56 -17.86 -3.18
C SER A 46 2.79 -17.50 -4.45
N LEU A 47 3.34 -16.58 -5.25
CA LEU A 47 2.78 -16.21 -6.56
C LEU A 47 2.89 -17.37 -7.57
N ASP A 48 3.91 -18.22 -7.45
CA ASP A 48 4.13 -19.37 -8.34
C ASP A 48 3.07 -20.48 -8.17
N GLU A 49 2.23 -20.38 -7.14
CA GLU A 49 1.12 -21.30 -6.93
C GLU A 49 -0.02 -21.09 -7.92
N LEU A 50 -0.15 -19.89 -8.49
CA LEU A 50 -1.14 -19.55 -9.52
C LEU A 50 -0.48 -18.99 -10.80
N PRO A 51 0.30 -19.80 -11.52
CA PRO A 51 1.11 -19.34 -12.66
C PRO A 51 0.28 -18.98 -13.90
N VAL A 52 -1.04 -19.21 -13.88
CA VAL A 52 -2.00 -18.75 -14.92
C VAL A 52 -2.40 -17.29 -14.76
N ILE A 53 -1.92 -16.60 -13.73
CA ILE A 53 -2.15 -15.18 -13.49
C ILE A 53 -0.84 -14.44 -13.76
N SER A 54 -0.90 -13.39 -14.57
CA SER A 54 0.25 -12.55 -14.89
C SER A 54 -0.04 -11.09 -14.59
N PHE A 55 1.01 -10.35 -14.25
CA PHE A 55 0.92 -8.93 -13.90
C PHE A 55 1.68 -8.07 -14.92
N LEU A 56 1.17 -6.87 -15.15
CA LEU A 56 1.84 -5.84 -15.93
C LEU A 56 1.51 -4.44 -15.38
N ALA A 57 2.49 -3.78 -14.78
CA ALA A 57 2.38 -2.39 -14.35
C ALA A 57 2.97 -1.44 -15.40
N ILE A 58 2.21 -0.40 -15.78
CA ILE A 58 2.62 0.62 -16.75
C ILE A 58 2.49 1.98 -16.07
N ASP A 59 3.62 2.70 -15.95
CA ASP A 59 3.63 4.05 -15.38
C ASP A 59 4.58 4.97 -16.17
N THR A 60 4.29 6.27 -16.15
CA THR A 60 5.16 7.32 -16.71
C THR A 60 6.16 7.86 -15.67
N ASP A 61 6.02 7.44 -14.40
CA ASP A 61 7.01 7.61 -13.33
C ASP A 61 7.85 6.33 -13.21
N LYS A 62 9.15 6.42 -13.52
CA LYS A 62 10.07 5.27 -13.52
C LYS A 62 10.38 4.76 -12.10
N ASP A 63 10.35 5.63 -11.10
CA ASP A 63 10.76 5.32 -9.72
C ASP A 63 9.58 4.76 -8.93
N ALA A 64 8.35 5.16 -9.28
CA ALA A 64 7.12 4.58 -8.74
C ALA A 64 7.02 3.06 -8.96
N LEU A 65 7.61 2.51 -10.02
CA LEU A 65 7.59 1.08 -10.34
C LEU A 65 8.66 0.25 -9.58
N GLN A 66 9.54 0.89 -8.81
CA GLN A 66 10.57 0.21 -8.02
C GLN A 66 10.15 -0.05 -6.57
N THR A 67 9.03 0.53 -6.14
CA THR A 67 8.49 0.39 -4.79
C THR A 67 7.16 -0.35 -4.81
N THR A 68 6.84 -1.08 -3.74
CA THR A 68 5.58 -1.82 -3.61
C THR A 68 4.42 -0.92 -3.17
N GLY A 69 4.71 0.20 -2.48
CA GLY A 69 3.70 1.02 -1.83
C GLY A 69 2.97 0.32 -0.68
N LEU A 70 3.42 -0.88 -0.29
CA LEU A 70 2.91 -1.64 0.85
C LEU A 70 3.73 -1.31 2.10
N ARG A 71 3.10 -1.29 3.28
CA ARG A 71 3.79 -1.06 4.56
C ARG A 71 4.82 -2.13 4.89
N THR A 72 4.60 -3.35 4.42
CA THR A 72 5.50 -4.51 4.62
C THR A 72 6.79 -4.43 3.81
N GLY A 73 6.92 -3.46 2.89
CA GLY A 73 8.12 -3.31 2.05
C GLY A 73 8.13 -4.25 0.85
N ASN A 74 9.32 -4.72 0.46
CA ASN A 74 9.58 -5.49 -0.77
C ASN A 74 9.42 -7.01 -0.59
N THR A 75 9.32 -7.48 0.64
CA THR A 75 9.13 -8.90 0.99
C THR A 75 7.87 -9.07 1.81
N TYR A 76 7.15 -10.17 1.60
CA TYR A 76 5.91 -10.48 2.30
C TYR A 76 5.82 -11.99 2.53
N GLN A 77 5.66 -12.42 3.79
CA GLN A 77 5.71 -13.84 4.21
C GLN A 77 6.92 -14.62 3.65
N GLY A 78 8.09 -13.98 3.57
CA GLY A 78 9.31 -14.59 3.01
C GLY A 78 9.42 -14.56 1.48
N GLU A 79 8.38 -14.15 0.76
CA GLU A 79 8.35 -14.04 -0.70
C GLU A 79 8.68 -12.62 -1.18
N GLU A 80 9.38 -12.49 -2.31
CA GLU A 80 9.62 -11.20 -2.95
C GLU A 80 8.37 -10.74 -3.71
N ILE A 81 7.73 -9.65 -3.28
CA ILE A 81 6.45 -9.21 -3.84
C ILE A 81 6.61 -8.17 -4.96
N VAL A 82 7.80 -7.57 -5.10
CA VAL A 82 8.10 -6.54 -6.11
C VAL A 82 7.86 -7.05 -7.54
N PHE A 83 7.49 -6.17 -8.46
CA PHE A 83 7.41 -6.53 -9.88
C PHE A 83 8.79 -6.87 -10.44
N THR A 84 8.88 -7.97 -11.17
CA THR A 84 10.06 -8.27 -11.99
C THR A 84 10.16 -7.28 -13.16
N ASP A 85 11.35 -7.18 -13.78
CA ASP A 85 11.54 -6.35 -14.99
C ASP A 85 10.58 -6.72 -16.13
N SER A 86 10.13 -7.97 -16.18
CA SER A 86 9.20 -8.47 -17.19
C SER A 86 7.73 -8.14 -16.91
N GLU A 87 7.44 -7.61 -15.72
CA GLU A 87 6.10 -7.24 -15.23
C GLU A 87 5.91 -5.73 -15.12
N ARG A 88 6.90 -4.93 -15.54
CA ARG A 88 6.85 -3.46 -15.45
C ARG A 88 7.30 -2.78 -16.73
N ILE A 89 6.64 -1.68 -17.09
CA ILE A 89 7.01 -0.82 -18.20
C ILE A 89 6.99 0.63 -17.74
N ALA A 90 8.18 1.24 -17.70
CA ALA A 90 8.33 2.68 -17.58
C ALA A 90 8.06 3.33 -18.95
N ALA A 91 6.84 3.83 -19.14
CA ALA A 91 6.40 4.55 -20.33
C ALA A 91 6.94 5.99 -20.31
N THR A 92 8.25 6.14 -20.43
CA THR A 92 8.94 7.44 -20.32
C THR A 92 9.36 8.00 -21.67
N MET A 93 9.70 9.30 -21.71
CA MET A 93 10.40 9.95 -22.82
C MET A 93 11.60 10.73 -22.28
N THR A 94 12.80 10.46 -22.80
CA THR A 94 14.02 11.18 -22.41
C THR A 94 14.03 12.60 -23.01
N PRO A 95 14.91 13.52 -22.54
CA PRO A 95 15.07 14.82 -23.19
C PRO A 95 15.38 14.74 -24.69
N VAL A 96 16.14 13.71 -25.10
CA VAL A 96 16.45 13.46 -26.51
C VAL A 96 15.19 13.06 -27.27
N ASP A 97 14.42 12.09 -26.76
CA ASP A 97 13.16 11.65 -27.38
C ASP A 97 12.18 12.81 -27.57
N VAL A 98 12.06 13.68 -26.57
CA VAL A 98 11.18 14.87 -26.64
C VAL A 98 11.65 15.86 -27.70
N ASN A 99 12.96 16.09 -27.81
CA ASN A 99 13.51 16.99 -28.82
C ASN A 99 13.33 16.41 -30.24
N THR A 100 13.56 15.11 -30.41
CA THR A 100 13.29 14.40 -31.66
C THR A 100 11.82 14.50 -32.03
N PHE A 101 10.90 14.20 -31.09
CA PHE A 101 9.46 14.34 -31.31
C PHE A 101 9.06 15.74 -31.78
N ARG A 102 9.58 16.79 -31.13
CA ARG A 102 9.33 18.18 -31.55
C ARG A 102 9.82 18.47 -32.96
N GLN A 103 11.01 17.99 -33.31
CA GLN A 103 11.59 18.18 -34.65
C GLN A 103 10.75 17.45 -35.71
N GLU A 104 10.42 16.19 -35.49
CA GLU A 104 9.60 15.39 -36.40
C GLU A 104 8.21 16.00 -36.60
N LEU A 105 7.60 16.54 -35.55
CA LEU A 105 6.29 17.20 -35.62
C LEU A 105 6.35 18.58 -36.32
N LYS A 106 7.49 19.30 -36.25
CA LYS A 106 7.74 20.52 -37.07
C LYS A 106 7.98 20.19 -38.54
N ASP A 107 8.66 19.09 -38.80
CA ASP A 107 9.04 18.65 -40.15
C ASP A 107 7.94 17.85 -40.88
N GLN A 108 6.82 17.54 -40.20
CA GLN A 108 5.73 16.74 -40.75
C GLN A 108 5.14 17.29 -42.07
N TYR A 109 5.20 18.61 -42.28
CA TYR A 109 4.68 19.26 -43.49
C TYR A 109 5.70 19.32 -44.63
N LYS A 110 6.96 18.90 -44.41
CA LYS A 110 8.02 18.93 -45.43
C LYS A 110 7.99 17.73 -46.38
N TYR A 111 7.32 16.64 -46.01
CA TYR A 111 7.28 15.41 -46.78
C TYR A 111 5.84 15.07 -47.19
N ASN A 112 5.59 14.86 -48.50
CA ASN A 112 4.26 14.48 -49.06
C ASN A 112 3.83 13.04 -48.73
N ARG A 113 4.40 12.41 -47.70
CA ARG A 113 3.97 11.11 -47.17
C ARG A 113 3.54 11.29 -45.72
N PRO A 114 2.33 10.87 -45.31
CA PRO A 114 1.90 10.94 -43.92
C PRO A 114 2.90 10.17 -43.05
N GLY A 115 3.69 10.91 -42.28
CA GLY A 115 4.63 10.34 -41.33
C GLY A 115 3.97 10.07 -39.97
N PRO A 116 4.63 9.32 -39.09
CA PRO A 116 4.26 9.09 -37.70
C PRO A 116 3.61 10.25 -36.94
N CYS A 117 4.24 11.41 -37.01
CA CYS A 117 3.85 12.60 -36.28
C CYS A 117 2.57 13.24 -36.82
N HIS A 118 2.12 12.87 -38.02
CA HIS A 118 0.87 13.35 -38.59
C HIS A 118 -0.34 12.87 -37.78
N HIS A 119 -0.31 11.61 -37.32
CA HIS A 119 -1.36 11.07 -36.46
C HIS A 119 -1.35 11.68 -35.05
N ILE A 120 -0.17 11.93 -34.49
CA ILE A 120 -0.05 12.60 -33.18
C ILE A 120 -0.47 14.08 -33.28
N ALA A 121 -0.10 14.78 -34.35
CA ALA A 121 -0.45 16.18 -34.56
C ALA A 121 -1.96 16.43 -34.71
N ARG A 122 -2.75 15.41 -35.09
CA ARG A 122 -4.21 15.50 -35.15
C ARG A 122 -4.85 15.77 -33.78
N TRP A 123 -4.32 15.14 -32.74
CA TRP A 123 -4.95 15.10 -31.42
C TRP A 123 -4.12 15.74 -30.30
N PHE A 124 -2.81 15.89 -30.48
CA PHE A 124 -1.91 16.43 -29.46
C PHE A 124 -1.94 17.97 -29.45
N PRO A 125 -2.23 18.63 -28.31
CA PRO A 125 -2.39 20.08 -28.26
C PRO A 125 -1.14 20.84 -28.77
N PRO A 126 -1.27 21.73 -29.78
CA PRO A 126 -0.14 22.48 -30.32
C PRO A 126 0.60 23.31 -29.27
N GLN A 127 -0.12 23.86 -28.28
CA GLN A 127 0.48 24.63 -27.19
C GLN A 127 1.39 23.78 -26.30
N LEU A 128 1.14 22.47 -26.18
CA LEU A 128 1.98 21.56 -25.39
C LEU A 128 3.29 21.20 -26.09
N VAL A 129 3.33 21.19 -27.42
CA VAL A 129 4.52 20.79 -28.21
C VAL A 129 5.74 21.61 -27.84
N GLU A 130 5.59 22.93 -27.66
CA GLU A 130 6.71 23.80 -27.30
C GLU A 130 7.09 23.68 -25.81
N HIS A 131 6.17 23.31 -24.92
CA HIS A 131 6.36 23.35 -23.46
C HIS A 131 6.62 21.99 -22.80
N ILE A 132 6.47 20.88 -23.53
CA ILE A 132 6.66 19.54 -22.98
C ILE A 132 8.10 19.29 -22.54
N LYS A 133 8.29 18.74 -21.34
CA LYS A 133 9.62 18.36 -20.82
C LYS A 133 9.81 16.85 -20.93
N ALA A 134 11.00 16.37 -20.58
CA ALA A 134 11.23 14.94 -20.38
C ALA A 134 10.16 14.37 -19.43
N ILE A 135 9.66 13.18 -19.75
CA ILE A 135 8.57 12.53 -19.03
C ILE A 135 9.19 11.31 -18.35
N GLN A 136 9.74 11.53 -17.16
CA GLN A 136 10.38 10.49 -16.34
C GLN A 136 9.80 10.44 -14.92
N ASP A 137 9.22 11.56 -14.47
CA ASP A 137 8.63 11.75 -13.14
C ASP A 137 7.10 11.88 -13.24
N GLY A 138 6.49 11.19 -14.22
CA GLY A 138 5.06 11.17 -14.43
C GLY A 138 4.50 12.19 -15.43
N ALA A 139 3.21 12.02 -15.78
CA ALA A 139 2.47 12.88 -16.71
C ALA A 139 1.88 14.16 -16.07
N HIS A 140 2.16 14.42 -14.78
CA HIS A 140 1.78 15.66 -14.06
C HIS A 140 0.29 16.05 -14.14
N GLY A 141 -0.61 15.07 -14.28
CA GLY A 141 -2.05 15.33 -14.39
C GLY A 141 -2.50 15.83 -15.77
N ILE A 142 -1.66 15.75 -16.81
CA ILE A 142 -1.99 16.17 -18.17
C ILE A 142 -2.29 14.92 -19.02
N ARG A 143 -3.57 14.72 -19.39
CA ARG A 143 -4.03 13.49 -20.06
C ARG A 143 -3.38 13.26 -21.43
N PRO A 144 -3.28 14.27 -22.33
CA PRO A 144 -2.58 14.10 -23.62
C PRO A 144 -1.12 13.69 -23.50
N VAL A 145 -0.43 14.07 -22.41
CA VAL A 145 0.96 13.68 -22.16
C VAL A 145 1.03 12.18 -21.82
N GLY A 146 0.08 11.67 -21.02
CA GLY A 146 -0.07 10.24 -20.78
C GLY A 146 -0.28 9.48 -22.09
N ARG A 147 -1.20 9.94 -22.93
CA ARG A 147 -1.42 9.34 -24.26
C ARG A 147 -0.16 9.37 -25.13
N LEU A 148 0.56 10.49 -25.16
CA LEU A 148 1.80 10.62 -25.95
C LEU A 148 2.85 9.58 -25.54
N THR A 149 3.04 9.36 -24.24
CA THR A 149 3.98 8.35 -23.76
C THR A 149 3.60 6.92 -24.15
N PHE A 150 2.29 6.63 -24.24
CA PHE A 150 1.79 5.36 -24.78
C PHE A 150 2.22 5.19 -26.23
N PHE A 151 1.97 6.20 -27.07
CA PHE A 151 2.35 6.17 -28.49
C PHE A 151 3.86 5.96 -28.66
N HIS A 152 4.67 6.73 -27.93
CA HIS A 152 6.14 6.60 -27.99
C HIS A 152 6.62 5.20 -27.60
N ASN A 153 5.96 4.56 -26.62
CA ASN A 153 6.35 3.24 -26.09
C ASN A 153 5.48 2.08 -26.62
N PHE A 154 4.65 2.29 -27.65
CA PHE A 154 3.61 1.36 -28.07
C PHE A 154 4.12 -0.07 -28.27
N ARG A 155 5.20 -0.26 -29.04
CA ARG A 155 5.78 -1.59 -29.29
C ARG A 155 6.25 -2.30 -28.03
N LYS A 156 6.85 -1.56 -27.09
CA LYS A 156 7.31 -2.11 -25.82
C LYS A 156 6.11 -2.58 -25.00
N ILE A 157 5.06 -1.75 -24.93
CA ILE A 157 3.82 -2.07 -24.22
C ILE A 157 3.12 -3.28 -24.86
N GLN A 158 2.95 -3.29 -26.19
CA GLN A 158 2.34 -4.39 -26.92
C GLN A 158 3.08 -5.71 -26.67
N LYS A 159 4.41 -5.71 -26.79
CA LYS A 159 5.25 -6.89 -26.52
C LYS A 159 5.16 -7.33 -25.06
N ALA A 160 5.05 -6.40 -24.12
CA ALA A 160 4.88 -6.72 -22.71
C ALA A 160 3.53 -7.38 -22.41
N ILE A 161 2.44 -6.91 -23.05
CA ILE A 161 1.10 -7.54 -22.95
C ILE A 161 1.13 -8.96 -23.52
N GLU A 162 1.76 -9.15 -24.69
CA GLU A 162 1.93 -10.47 -25.30
C GLU A 162 2.78 -11.40 -24.41
N SER A 163 3.88 -10.88 -23.84
CA SER A 163 4.74 -11.64 -22.94
C SER A 163 4.02 -12.05 -21.67
N ALA A 164 3.19 -11.16 -21.09
CA ALA A 164 2.35 -11.47 -19.95
C ALA A 164 1.37 -12.61 -20.26
N GLU A 165 0.68 -12.56 -21.41
CA GLU A 165 -0.21 -13.64 -21.83
C GLU A 165 0.52 -14.96 -22.03
N ASN A 166 1.69 -14.94 -22.68
CA ASN A 166 2.49 -16.15 -22.90
C ASN A 166 2.92 -16.82 -21.58
N ARG A 167 3.22 -16.03 -20.53
CA ARG A 167 3.55 -16.58 -19.19
C ARG A 167 2.41 -17.38 -18.57
N THR A 168 1.15 -17.10 -18.93
CA THR A 168 -0.02 -17.81 -18.37
C THR A 168 -0.28 -19.19 -18.99
N ARG A 169 0.44 -19.58 -20.05
CA ARG A 169 0.17 -20.81 -20.82
C ARG A 169 0.98 -22.01 -20.29
N GLY A 170 0.44 -23.22 -20.45
CA GLY A 170 1.18 -24.47 -20.21
C GLY A 170 1.17 -24.97 -18.77
N HIS A 171 0.32 -24.38 -17.92
CA HIS A 171 0.26 -24.70 -16.49
C HIS A 171 -0.93 -25.59 -16.10
N GLU A 172 -1.75 -26.00 -17.06
CA GLU A 172 -3.01 -26.73 -16.83
C GLU A 172 -2.78 -28.02 -16.04
N GLY A 173 -1.75 -28.78 -16.41
CA GLY A 173 -1.41 -30.04 -15.73
C GLY A 173 -0.88 -29.87 -14.30
N VAL A 174 -0.23 -28.73 -14.00
CA VAL A 174 0.27 -28.41 -12.65
C VAL A 174 -0.89 -27.99 -11.76
N LEU A 175 -1.76 -27.12 -12.26
CA LEU A 175 -2.93 -26.61 -11.53
C LEU A 175 -3.98 -27.68 -11.28
N LEU A 176 -4.19 -28.61 -12.20
CA LEU A 176 -5.09 -29.74 -12.01
C LEU A 176 -4.69 -30.60 -10.81
N LYS A 177 -3.38 -30.83 -10.61
CA LYS A 177 -2.86 -31.55 -9.43
C LYS A 177 -3.09 -30.78 -8.12
N LYS A 178 -3.20 -29.45 -8.19
CA LYS A 178 -3.50 -28.56 -7.06
C LYS A 178 -5.01 -28.35 -6.85
N GLY A 179 -5.86 -29.03 -7.62
CA GLY A 179 -7.32 -28.98 -7.48
C GLY A 179 -8.01 -27.84 -8.25
N PHE A 180 -7.29 -27.21 -9.19
CA PHE A 180 -7.83 -26.19 -10.08
C PHE A 180 -8.13 -26.75 -11.49
N ASN A 181 -9.31 -26.45 -12.02
CA ASN A 181 -9.65 -26.71 -13.41
C ASN A 181 -9.47 -25.41 -14.22
N VAL A 182 -8.52 -25.41 -15.16
CA VAL A 182 -8.24 -24.25 -16.01
C VAL A 182 -9.23 -24.24 -17.19
N GLU A 183 -10.20 -23.31 -17.14
CA GLU A 183 -11.15 -23.08 -18.23
C GLU A 183 -10.50 -22.41 -19.44
N GLN A 184 -11.09 -22.63 -20.62
CA GLN A 184 -10.69 -21.94 -21.84
C GLN A 184 -11.00 -20.43 -21.79
N GLY A 185 -10.25 -19.68 -22.59
CA GLY A 185 -10.33 -18.24 -22.71
C GLY A 185 -9.30 -17.47 -21.88
N LEU A 186 -9.43 -16.15 -21.87
CA LEU A 186 -8.52 -15.20 -21.24
C LEU A 186 -9.30 -14.06 -20.58
N ASN A 187 -9.04 -13.80 -19.30
CA ASN A 187 -9.55 -12.61 -18.62
C ASN A 187 -8.46 -11.55 -18.56
N ILE A 188 -8.78 -10.32 -18.93
CA ILE A 188 -7.84 -9.20 -18.84
C ILE A 188 -8.49 -8.09 -18.02
N PHE A 189 -7.86 -7.77 -16.89
CA PHE A 189 -8.28 -6.69 -16.00
C PHE A 189 -7.37 -5.48 -16.20
N VAL A 190 -7.94 -4.35 -16.59
CA VAL A 190 -7.24 -3.07 -16.70
C VAL A 190 -7.70 -2.18 -15.55
N VAL A 191 -6.77 -1.75 -14.70
CA VAL A 191 -7.07 -0.98 -13.51
C VAL A 191 -6.33 0.35 -13.53
N GLY A 192 -7.03 1.45 -13.25
CA GLY A 192 -6.41 2.78 -13.20
C GLY A 192 -7.32 3.85 -12.62
N SER A 193 -6.78 5.06 -12.47
CA SER A 193 -7.54 6.25 -12.05
C SER A 193 -7.72 7.22 -13.21
N LEU A 194 -8.94 7.76 -13.36
CA LEU A 194 -9.25 8.81 -14.33
C LEU A 194 -8.88 10.21 -13.83
N CYS A 195 -8.41 10.35 -12.58
CA CYS A 195 -8.04 11.64 -11.98
C CYS A 195 -6.66 12.13 -12.44
N GLY A 196 -5.71 11.20 -12.68
CA GLY A 196 -4.32 11.51 -13.01
C GLY A 196 -4.05 11.70 -14.51
N GLY A 197 -2.79 11.90 -14.89
CA GLY A 197 -2.40 12.02 -16.32
C GLY A 197 -2.13 10.67 -16.99
N THR A 198 -1.48 9.73 -16.29
CA THR A 198 -1.08 8.41 -16.83
C THR A 198 -2.29 7.51 -17.11
N GLY A 199 -2.99 7.08 -16.05
CA GLY A 199 -4.13 6.17 -16.19
C GLY A 199 -5.23 6.75 -17.08
N SER A 200 -5.67 7.98 -16.78
CA SER A 200 -6.68 8.71 -17.55
C SER A 200 -6.29 9.01 -19.00
N GLY A 201 -4.99 9.13 -19.28
CA GLY A 201 -4.45 9.39 -20.61
C GLY A 201 -4.28 8.15 -21.47
N MET A 202 -4.10 6.95 -20.87
CA MET A 202 -3.72 5.73 -21.61
C MET A 202 -4.79 4.64 -21.65
N PHE A 203 -5.81 4.69 -20.79
CA PHE A 203 -6.73 3.55 -20.61
C PHE A 203 -7.49 3.13 -21.88
N LEU A 204 -7.90 4.10 -22.72
CA LEU A 204 -8.56 3.81 -24.00
C LEU A 204 -7.59 3.14 -24.98
N ASP A 205 -6.39 3.71 -25.14
CA ASP A 205 -5.40 3.21 -26.07
C ASP A 205 -4.93 1.79 -25.68
N VAL A 206 -4.79 1.51 -24.38
CA VAL A 206 -4.53 0.16 -23.85
C VAL A 206 -5.69 -0.79 -24.17
N ALA A 207 -6.93 -0.39 -23.89
CA ALA A 207 -8.11 -1.21 -24.13
C ALA A 207 -8.24 -1.60 -25.61
N TYR A 208 -8.11 -0.62 -26.51
CA TYR A 208 -8.21 -0.85 -27.96
C TYR A 208 -7.03 -1.63 -28.54
N THR A 209 -5.84 -1.49 -27.96
CA THR A 209 -4.71 -2.37 -28.29
C THR A 209 -5.02 -3.83 -27.94
N ILE A 210 -5.59 -4.08 -26.77
CA ILE A 210 -6.00 -5.42 -26.32
C ILE A 210 -7.12 -5.97 -27.23
N ARG A 211 -8.13 -5.15 -27.57
CA ARG A 211 -9.23 -5.54 -28.48
C ARG A 211 -8.72 -6.05 -29.82
N ARG A 212 -7.70 -5.37 -30.37
CA ARG A 212 -7.04 -5.79 -31.61
C ARG A 212 -6.20 -7.05 -31.45
N MET A 213 -5.41 -7.15 -30.38
CA MET A 213 -4.53 -8.31 -30.15
C MET A 213 -5.30 -9.62 -29.95
N TYR A 214 -6.51 -9.55 -29.39
CA TYR A 214 -7.28 -10.73 -28.98
C TYR A 214 -8.69 -10.76 -29.59
N SER A 215 -8.88 -10.17 -30.76
CA SER A 215 -10.18 -10.10 -31.46
C SER A 215 -10.79 -11.48 -31.77
N GLU A 216 -9.95 -12.47 -32.08
CA GLU A 216 -10.35 -13.83 -32.49
C GLU A 216 -10.35 -14.85 -31.33
N LYS A 217 -9.93 -14.46 -30.13
CA LYS A 217 -9.86 -15.36 -28.96
C LYS A 217 -11.02 -15.12 -28.01
N GLU A 218 -11.48 -16.16 -27.32
CA GLU A 218 -12.46 -16.04 -26.23
C GLU A 218 -11.84 -15.21 -25.07
N THR A 219 -12.00 -13.90 -25.13
CA THR A 219 -11.35 -12.94 -24.22
C THR A 219 -12.40 -12.04 -23.58
N GLN A 220 -12.32 -11.87 -22.27
CA GLN A 220 -13.15 -10.94 -21.51
C GLN A 220 -12.28 -9.80 -20.98
N LEU A 221 -12.64 -8.57 -21.35
CA LEU A 221 -11.89 -7.38 -21.00
C LEU A 221 -12.66 -6.54 -19.97
N PHE A 222 -12.05 -6.34 -18.80
CA PHE A 222 -12.61 -5.62 -17.66
C PHE A 222 -11.87 -4.32 -17.43
N GLY A 223 -12.59 -3.21 -17.24
CA GLY A 223 -12.02 -1.92 -16.86
C GLY A 223 -12.46 -1.54 -15.46
N TYR A 224 -11.51 -1.37 -14.52
CA TYR A 224 -11.77 -0.82 -13.18
C TYR A 224 -11.19 0.59 -13.11
N LEU A 225 -12.07 1.58 -13.21
CA LEU A 225 -11.71 2.98 -13.37
C LEU A 225 -12.15 3.78 -12.14
N VAL A 226 -11.16 4.30 -11.41
CA VAL A 226 -11.42 5.14 -10.24
C VAL A 226 -11.78 6.57 -10.67
N VAL A 227 -12.91 7.07 -10.18
CA VAL A 227 -13.52 8.37 -10.55
C VAL A 227 -13.71 9.31 -9.36
N SER A 228 -12.90 9.16 -8.31
CA SER A 228 -12.97 9.99 -7.10
C SER A 228 -11.74 10.90 -6.95
N PRO A 229 -11.79 12.16 -7.43
CA PRO A 229 -10.77 13.17 -7.19
C PRO A 229 -10.49 13.44 -5.71
N GLN A 230 -11.47 13.19 -4.83
CA GLN A 230 -11.39 13.44 -3.38
C GLN A 230 -10.27 12.64 -2.70
N LEU A 231 -9.95 11.46 -3.22
CA LEU A 231 -8.83 10.62 -2.73
C LEU A 231 -7.44 11.13 -3.16
N TYR A 232 -7.38 12.15 -4.01
CA TYR A 232 -6.15 12.68 -4.60
C TYR A 232 -6.00 14.20 -4.38
N GLY A 233 -6.69 14.76 -3.40
CA GLY A 233 -6.62 16.19 -3.05
C GLY A 233 -7.66 17.09 -3.74
N ASP A 234 -8.58 16.52 -4.51
CA ASP A 234 -9.79 17.17 -5.05
C ASP A 234 -9.55 18.46 -5.85
N THR A 235 -8.48 18.50 -6.65
CA THR A 235 -8.17 19.71 -7.42
C THR A 235 -9.16 19.93 -8.59
N PRO A 236 -9.39 21.19 -9.03
CA PRO A 236 -10.23 21.47 -10.20
C PRO A 236 -9.76 20.77 -11.48
N ASN A 237 -8.45 20.60 -11.67
CA ASN A 237 -7.89 19.89 -12.81
C ASN A 237 -8.23 18.39 -12.77
N MET A 238 -8.14 17.75 -11.60
CA MET A 238 -8.51 16.34 -11.45
C MET A 238 -10.00 16.10 -11.72
N ASN A 239 -10.87 17.00 -11.25
CA ASN A 239 -12.30 16.95 -11.56
C ASN A 239 -12.55 17.11 -13.08
N GLY A 240 -11.85 18.06 -13.72
CA GLY A 240 -11.88 18.24 -15.17
C GLY A 240 -11.40 17.01 -15.94
N ASN A 241 -10.32 16.37 -15.48
CA ASN A 241 -9.78 15.14 -16.06
C ASN A 241 -10.77 13.98 -15.98
N VAL A 242 -11.38 13.75 -14.82
CA VAL A 242 -12.38 12.68 -14.65
C VAL A 242 -13.56 12.93 -15.59
N TYR A 243 -14.09 14.15 -15.61
CA TYR A 243 -15.21 14.49 -16.49
C TYR A 243 -14.87 14.28 -17.96
N ALA A 244 -13.72 14.78 -18.43
CA ALA A 244 -13.27 14.62 -19.81
C ALA A 244 -13.04 13.15 -20.19
N ALA A 245 -12.45 12.35 -19.29
CA ALA A 245 -12.22 10.93 -19.50
C ALA A 245 -13.53 10.13 -19.58
N LEU A 246 -14.51 10.48 -18.74
CA LEU A 246 -15.84 9.89 -18.80
C LEU A 246 -16.59 10.28 -20.08
N LYS A 247 -16.44 11.52 -20.58
CA LYS A 247 -17.01 11.93 -21.88
C LYS A 247 -16.44 11.08 -23.02
N GLU A 248 -15.13 10.91 -23.05
CA GLU A 248 -14.44 10.09 -24.05
C GLU A 248 -14.85 8.61 -23.95
N LEU A 249 -14.83 8.05 -22.74
CA LEU A 249 -15.29 6.68 -22.49
C LEU A 249 -16.74 6.48 -22.97
N ASN A 250 -17.62 7.45 -22.70
CA ASN A 250 -19.01 7.40 -23.10
C ASN A 250 -19.21 7.49 -24.60
N TYR A 251 -18.47 8.39 -25.25
CA TYR A 251 -18.46 8.50 -26.71
C TYR A 251 -18.07 7.17 -27.34
N TYR A 252 -16.94 6.59 -26.94
CA TYR A 252 -16.43 5.32 -27.47
C TYR A 252 -17.20 4.07 -26.98
N SER A 253 -18.11 4.21 -26.02
CA SER A 253 -19.04 3.15 -25.58
C SER A 253 -20.43 3.28 -26.23
N THR A 254 -20.67 4.37 -26.96
CA THR A 254 -21.92 4.60 -27.69
C THR A 254 -21.83 3.92 -29.05
N PRO A 255 -22.86 3.18 -29.49
CA PRO A 255 -22.92 2.67 -30.87
C PRO A 255 -22.70 3.81 -31.87
N GLN A 256 -22.16 3.53 -33.07
CA GLN A 256 -21.80 4.50 -34.14
C GLN A 256 -20.43 5.15 -34.03
N THR A 257 -19.81 5.16 -32.86
CA THR A 257 -18.43 5.67 -32.76
C THR A 257 -17.45 4.57 -33.10
N THR A 258 -16.33 4.96 -33.70
CA THR A 258 -15.22 4.06 -33.99
C THR A 258 -13.97 4.68 -33.42
N PHE A 259 -13.23 3.92 -32.62
CA PHE A 259 -11.89 4.32 -32.22
C PHE A 259 -10.95 4.07 -33.39
N ASP A 260 -10.39 5.15 -33.92
CA ASP A 260 -9.49 5.15 -35.08
C ASP A 260 -8.16 5.78 -34.69
N THR A 261 -7.09 5.00 -34.76
CA THR A 261 -5.75 5.52 -34.49
C THR A 261 -4.63 4.67 -35.09
N CYS A 262 -3.47 5.29 -35.30
CA CYS A 262 -2.26 4.62 -35.76
C CYS A 262 -1.16 4.72 -34.69
N PHE A 263 -0.87 3.60 -34.03
CA PHE A 263 0.10 3.57 -32.92
C PHE A 263 1.54 3.24 -33.36
N ASP A 264 1.72 2.27 -34.26
CA ASP A 264 3.06 1.91 -34.74
C ASP A 264 3.45 2.83 -35.90
N LEU A 265 4.25 3.81 -35.52
CA LEU A 265 4.80 4.84 -36.37
C LEU A 265 5.57 4.29 -37.59
N GLN A 266 6.27 3.15 -37.48
CA GLN A 266 7.08 2.64 -38.61
C GLN A 266 6.36 1.55 -39.42
N ASN A 267 5.43 0.81 -38.80
CA ASN A 267 4.70 -0.27 -39.47
C ASN A 267 3.26 0.13 -39.89
N LEU A 268 2.84 1.36 -39.59
CA LEU A 268 1.49 1.88 -39.83
C LEU A 268 0.41 0.94 -39.28
N ILE A 269 0.54 0.58 -37.99
CA ILE A 269 -0.49 -0.20 -37.31
C ILE A 269 -1.71 0.69 -37.08
N GLU A 270 -2.69 0.57 -37.97
CA GLU A 270 -4.00 1.18 -37.82
C GLU A 270 -4.91 0.26 -36.97
N ILE A 271 -5.58 0.87 -36.00
CA ILE A 271 -6.66 0.28 -35.22
C ILE A 271 -7.93 1.03 -35.58
N GLN A 272 -8.90 0.30 -36.13
CA GLN A 272 -10.28 0.75 -36.30
C GLN A 272 -11.17 -0.25 -35.58
N GLU A 273 -11.75 0.17 -34.46
CA GLU A 273 -12.55 -0.70 -33.60
C GLU A 273 -13.83 0.01 -33.17
N SER A 274 -14.97 -0.62 -33.43
CA SER A 274 -16.31 -0.12 -33.09
C SER A 274 -16.91 -0.78 -31.84
N ARG A 275 -16.29 -1.85 -31.33
CA ARG A 275 -16.67 -2.43 -30.03
C ARG A 275 -16.30 -1.46 -28.90
N PRO A 276 -17.09 -1.43 -27.81
CA PRO A 276 -16.74 -0.63 -26.63
C PRO A 276 -15.38 -1.05 -26.04
N PRO A 277 -14.68 -0.13 -25.35
CA PRO A 277 -13.31 -0.36 -24.89
C PRO A 277 -13.21 -1.58 -23.96
N PHE A 278 -14.20 -1.78 -23.08
CA PHE A 278 -14.27 -2.94 -22.18
C PHE A 278 -15.60 -3.68 -22.37
N ASP A 279 -15.61 -4.98 -22.08
CA ASP A 279 -16.86 -5.76 -22.00
C ASP A 279 -17.63 -5.39 -20.72
N PHE A 280 -16.90 -5.13 -19.64
CA PHE A 280 -17.44 -4.69 -18.36
C PHE A 280 -16.63 -3.50 -17.83
N THR A 281 -17.27 -2.34 -17.75
CA THR A 281 -16.63 -1.10 -17.28
C THR A 281 -17.12 -0.75 -15.87
N TYR A 282 -16.32 -1.10 -14.86
CA TYR A 282 -16.55 -0.74 -13.47
C TYR A 282 -16.04 0.67 -13.17
N LEU A 283 -16.96 1.55 -12.79
CA LEU A 283 -16.68 2.88 -12.28
C LEU A 283 -16.75 2.86 -10.77
N VAL A 284 -15.66 3.28 -10.12
CA VAL A 284 -15.50 3.20 -8.67
C VAL A 284 -15.19 4.58 -8.11
N SER A 285 -16.08 5.09 -7.27
CA SER A 285 -15.90 6.27 -6.46
C SER A 285 -15.51 5.88 -5.03
N ASN A 286 -15.41 6.86 -4.13
CA ASN A 286 -15.04 6.64 -2.75
C ASN A 286 -16.23 6.64 -1.79
N GLN A 287 -17.46 6.67 -2.28
CA GLN A 287 -18.65 6.74 -1.44
C GLN A 287 -19.82 5.98 -2.04
N THR A 288 -20.69 5.52 -1.16
CA THR A 288 -21.96 4.88 -1.51
C THR A 288 -23.04 5.93 -1.79
N ALA A 289 -24.23 5.51 -2.22
CA ALA A 289 -25.38 6.40 -2.34
C ALA A 289 -25.86 6.94 -0.97
N LYS A 290 -25.52 6.25 0.12
CA LYS A 290 -25.77 6.62 1.51
C LYS A 290 -24.53 7.30 2.11
N ASP A 291 -24.41 7.28 3.43
CA ASP A 291 -23.39 8.04 4.16
C ASP A 291 -22.02 7.34 4.24
N TYR A 292 -21.88 6.08 3.78
CA TYR A 292 -20.59 5.39 3.85
C TYR A 292 -19.60 5.96 2.83
N LYS A 293 -18.41 6.33 3.31
CA LYS A 293 -17.32 6.92 2.52
C LYS A 293 -15.97 6.36 2.93
N ILE A 294 -15.20 5.98 1.93
CA ILE A 294 -13.78 5.64 2.01
C ILE A 294 -12.98 6.94 1.83
N ILE A 295 -12.14 7.26 2.82
CA ILE A 295 -11.30 8.48 2.81
C ILE A 295 -9.84 8.18 2.45
N ASP A 296 -9.38 6.94 2.67
CA ASP A 296 -8.02 6.51 2.31
C ASP A 296 -8.02 5.78 0.96
N LYS A 297 -7.17 6.25 0.04
CA LYS A 297 -6.90 5.60 -1.24
C LYS A 297 -6.45 4.14 -1.06
N ASN A 298 -5.70 3.83 -0.01
CA ASN A 298 -5.21 2.49 0.26
C ASN A 298 -6.34 1.49 0.53
N LYS A 299 -7.39 1.92 1.23
CA LYS A 299 -8.60 1.14 1.48
C LYS A 299 -9.35 0.85 0.17
N LEU A 300 -9.57 1.87 -0.65
CA LEU A 300 -10.27 1.71 -1.93
C LEU A 300 -9.52 0.75 -2.88
N THR A 301 -8.20 0.91 -2.98
CA THR A 301 -7.37 0.02 -3.80
C THR A 301 -7.38 -1.42 -3.30
N ASN A 302 -7.53 -1.64 -1.99
CA ASN A 302 -7.71 -2.97 -1.42
C ASN A 302 -9.07 -3.57 -1.75
N VAL A 303 -10.15 -2.78 -1.60
CA VAL A 303 -11.50 -3.19 -1.99
C VAL A 303 -11.55 -3.62 -3.47
N ILE A 304 -10.90 -2.87 -4.37
CA ILE A 304 -10.78 -3.23 -5.79
C ILE A 304 -9.97 -4.52 -5.98
N ALA A 305 -8.82 -4.66 -5.31
CA ALA A 305 -7.97 -5.85 -5.40
C ALA A 305 -8.72 -7.12 -4.95
N HIS A 306 -9.45 -7.05 -3.84
CA HIS A 306 -10.30 -8.14 -3.35
C HIS A 306 -11.39 -8.48 -4.36
N LYS A 307 -12.08 -7.48 -4.93
CA LYS A 307 -13.13 -7.74 -5.93
C LYS A 307 -12.58 -8.46 -7.17
N ILE A 308 -11.45 -8.01 -7.71
CA ILE A 308 -10.82 -8.64 -8.88
C ILE A 308 -10.37 -10.07 -8.53
N THR A 309 -9.77 -10.27 -7.36
CA THR A 309 -9.33 -11.60 -6.89
C THR A 309 -10.51 -12.57 -6.75
N LEU A 310 -11.65 -12.09 -6.25
CA LEU A 310 -12.88 -12.87 -6.19
C LEU A 310 -13.40 -13.28 -7.56
N ASP A 311 -13.21 -12.44 -8.58
CA ASP A 311 -13.67 -12.71 -9.95
C ASP A 311 -12.86 -13.77 -10.68
N PHE A 312 -11.55 -13.87 -10.44
CA PHE A 312 -10.69 -14.82 -11.18
C PHE A 312 -10.27 -16.07 -10.39
N CYS A 313 -10.20 -16.02 -9.04
CA CYS A 313 -9.74 -17.15 -8.20
C CYS A 313 -10.55 -17.31 -6.89
N GLY A 314 -11.63 -16.54 -6.72
CA GLY A 314 -12.51 -16.63 -5.56
C GLY A 314 -13.38 -17.87 -5.56
N GLU A 315 -13.82 -18.30 -4.38
CA GLU A 315 -14.78 -19.39 -4.24
C GLU A 315 -16.18 -19.00 -4.72
N LEU A 316 -16.43 -17.69 -4.82
CA LEU A 316 -17.64 -17.10 -5.37
C LEU A 316 -17.54 -16.78 -6.88
N ALA A 317 -16.41 -17.09 -7.53
CA ALA A 317 -16.17 -16.71 -8.93
C ALA A 317 -17.25 -17.22 -9.89
N SER A 318 -17.69 -18.48 -9.73
CA SER A 318 -18.75 -19.05 -10.56
C SER A 318 -20.09 -18.31 -10.38
N ALA A 319 -20.46 -17.99 -9.14
CA ALA A 319 -21.68 -17.26 -8.84
C ALA A 319 -21.64 -15.82 -9.40
N LEU A 320 -20.49 -15.15 -9.31
CA LEU A 320 -20.28 -13.83 -9.90
C LEU A 320 -20.34 -13.88 -11.44
N LYS A 321 -19.75 -14.90 -12.06
CA LYS A 321 -19.76 -15.11 -13.52
C LYS A 321 -21.17 -15.34 -14.05
N GLU A 322 -21.93 -16.27 -13.46
CA GLU A 322 -23.32 -16.57 -13.86
C GLU A 322 -24.21 -15.33 -13.79
N GLN A 323 -24.03 -14.51 -12.76
CA GLN A 323 -24.83 -13.31 -12.57
C GLN A 323 -24.41 -12.16 -13.50
N ARG A 324 -23.12 -12.03 -13.79
CA ARG A 324 -22.61 -11.07 -14.76
C ARG A 324 -23.14 -11.32 -16.18
N ASP A 325 -23.38 -12.58 -16.54
CA ASP A 325 -24.02 -12.90 -17.83
C ASP A 325 -25.43 -12.33 -17.95
N ASN A 326 -26.17 -12.20 -16.84
CA ASN A 326 -27.49 -11.55 -16.81
C ASN A 326 -27.41 -10.03 -17.09
N PHE A 327 -26.33 -9.37 -16.65
CA PHE A 327 -26.13 -7.93 -16.91
C PHE A 327 -26.01 -7.62 -18.41
N ARG A 328 -25.49 -8.56 -19.22
CA ARG A 328 -25.26 -8.32 -20.65
C ARG A 328 -26.52 -7.92 -21.40
N LEU A 329 -27.65 -8.58 -21.12
CA LEU A 329 -28.93 -8.25 -21.75
C LEU A 329 -29.38 -6.83 -21.37
N GLN A 330 -29.25 -6.47 -20.10
CA GLN A 330 -29.61 -5.13 -19.62
C GLN A 330 -28.69 -4.04 -20.21
N MET A 331 -27.40 -4.32 -20.35
CA MET A 331 -26.41 -3.39 -20.92
C MET A 331 -26.58 -3.10 -22.42
N LEU A 332 -27.31 -3.96 -23.15
CA LEU A 332 -27.63 -3.74 -24.56
C LEU A 332 -28.79 -2.77 -24.74
N SER A 333 -29.66 -2.61 -23.75
CA SER A 333 -30.75 -1.64 -23.79
C SER A 333 -30.23 -0.23 -23.61
N ALA A 334 -30.74 0.72 -24.38
CA ALA A 334 -30.54 2.15 -24.11
C ALA A 334 -31.59 2.64 -23.11
N ASP A 335 -31.31 3.75 -22.44
CA ASP A 335 -32.32 4.40 -21.62
C ASP A 335 -33.42 5.07 -22.47
N GLU A 336 -34.49 5.54 -21.81
CA GLU A 336 -35.65 6.13 -22.50
C GLU A 336 -35.47 7.64 -22.79
N HIS A 337 -34.27 8.18 -22.59
CA HIS A 337 -33.97 9.56 -22.97
C HIS A 337 -34.00 9.70 -24.50
N PRO A 338 -34.41 10.85 -25.09
CA PRO A 338 -34.45 11.03 -26.55
C PRO A 338 -33.12 10.77 -27.28
N PHE A 339 -32.00 10.94 -26.57
CA PHE A 339 -30.64 10.63 -27.06
C PHE A 339 -30.19 9.18 -26.84
N LYS A 340 -31.02 8.32 -26.23
CA LYS A 340 -30.76 6.88 -26.00
C LYS A 340 -29.39 6.64 -25.37
N MET A 341 -29.21 7.14 -24.15
CA MET A 341 -27.95 7.08 -23.42
C MET A 341 -27.51 5.63 -23.19
N THR A 342 -26.22 5.35 -23.44
CA THR A 342 -25.63 4.01 -23.32
C THR A 342 -25.60 3.55 -21.86
N GLN A 343 -25.97 2.29 -21.60
CA GLN A 343 -26.08 1.70 -20.26
C GLN A 343 -24.99 0.64 -20.03
N ARG A 344 -23.71 0.97 -20.29
CA ARG A 344 -22.61 -0.02 -20.29
C ARG A 344 -21.73 0.01 -19.04
N TYR A 345 -22.17 0.68 -17.98
CA TYR A 345 -21.38 0.88 -16.77
C TYR A 345 -21.84 -0.01 -15.63
N LEU A 346 -20.87 -0.39 -14.80
CA LEU A 346 -21.03 -1.19 -13.60
C LEU A 346 -20.38 -0.46 -12.43
N THR A 347 -20.79 -0.79 -11.23
CA THR A 347 -20.14 -0.41 -9.98
C THR A 347 -20.31 -1.54 -8.98
N PHE A 348 -19.53 -1.52 -7.91
CA PHE A 348 -19.65 -2.50 -6.85
C PHE A 348 -19.27 -1.88 -5.51
N GLY A 349 -19.71 -2.53 -4.45
CA GLY A 349 -19.19 -2.40 -3.11
C GLY A 349 -18.86 -3.79 -2.59
N LEU A 350 -17.95 -3.82 -1.63
CA LEU A 350 -17.50 -5.05 -1.03
C LEU A 350 -17.11 -4.75 0.40
N ALA A 351 -17.72 -5.49 1.34
CA ALA A 351 -17.31 -5.51 2.73
C ALA A 351 -16.96 -6.94 3.13
N SER A 352 -16.10 -7.07 4.14
CA SER A 352 -15.69 -8.36 4.67
C SER A 352 -15.67 -8.35 6.19
N VAL A 353 -16.06 -9.47 6.80
CA VAL A 353 -15.75 -9.76 8.21
C VAL A 353 -14.70 -10.86 8.18
N TYR A 354 -13.47 -10.55 8.59
CA TYR A 354 -12.36 -11.47 8.35
C TYR A 354 -11.33 -11.45 9.47
N PHE A 355 -10.64 -12.58 9.62
CA PHE A 355 -9.46 -12.64 10.46
C PHE A 355 -8.23 -12.11 9.74
N THR A 356 -7.52 -11.25 10.44
CA THR A 356 -6.30 -10.65 9.93
C THR A 356 -5.12 -11.50 10.37
N ARG A 357 -5.01 -12.69 9.76
CA ARG A 357 -4.00 -13.71 10.13
C ARG A 357 -2.60 -13.10 10.18
N ASP A 358 -2.26 -12.28 9.19
CA ASP A 358 -0.94 -11.65 9.10
C ASP A 358 -0.66 -10.71 10.25
N ILE A 359 -1.66 -9.95 10.69
CA ILE A 359 -1.48 -9.04 11.82
C ILE A 359 -1.40 -9.81 13.12
N ILE A 360 -2.18 -10.88 13.28
CA ILE A 360 -2.04 -11.79 14.44
C ILE A 360 -0.60 -12.32 14.51
N VAL A 361 -0.09 -12.85 13.40
CA VAL A 361 1.28 -13.37 13.29
C VAL A 361 2.31 -12.26 13.55
N GLN A 362 2.17 -11.09 12.93
CA GLN A 362 3.11 -9.97 13.11
C GLN A 362 3.11 -9.44 14.53
N VAL A 363 1.95 -9.32 15.18
CA VAL A 363 1.87 -8.91 16.58
C VAL A 363 2.51 -9.97 17.47
N ALA A 364 2.27 -11.25 17.21
CA ALA A 364 2.90 -12.35 17.96
C ALA A 364 4.43 -12.40 17.74
N LEU A 365 4.93 -12.16 16.52
CA LEU A 365 6.38 -12.06 16.24
C LEU A 365 6.98 -10.84 16.96
N ASN A 366 6.30 -9.69 16.91
CA ASN A 366 6.72 -8.49 17.63
C ASN A 366 6.77 -8.72 19.15
N ARG A 367 5.86 -9.53 19.71
CA ARG A 367 5.94 -9.94 21.13
C ARG A 367 7.16 -10.80 21.42
N LEU A 368 7.54 -11.68 20.50
CA LEU A 368 8.77 -12.46 20.62
C LEU A 368 10.01 -11.56 20.56
N GLU A 369 10.05 -10.58 19.66
CA GLU A 369 11.10 -9.56 19.57
C GLU A 369 11.18 -8.72 20.85
N LEU A 370 10.02 -8.29 21.36
CA LEU A 370 9.91 -7.59 22.63
C LEU A 370 10.43 -8.44 23.80
N ASN A 371 10.05 -9.72 23.87
CA ASN A 371 10.52 -10.62 24.92
C ASN A 371 12.00 -10.97 24.78
N LEU A 372 12.56 -11.00 23.57
CA LEU A 372 13.99 -11.14 23.31
C LEU A 372 14.78 -9.94 23.86
N THR A 373 14.32 -8.71 23.61
CA THR A 373 14.99 -7.51 24.16
C THR A 373 14.92 -7.44 25.68
N LYS A 374 13.76 -7.78 26.29
CA LYS A 374 13.63 -7.94 27.74
C LYS A 374 14.57 -9.02 28.28
N PHE A 375 14.70 -10.14 27.58
CA PHE A 375 15.65 -11.19 27.94
C PHE A 375 17.09 -10.68 27.93
N TRP A 376 17.51 -9.89 26.94
CA TRP A 376 18.85 -9.28 26.94
C TRP A 376 19.06 -8.32 28.11
N LEU A 377 18.05 -7.52 28.46
CA LEU A 377 18.13 -6.59 29.57
C LEU A 377 18.19 -7.31 30.93
N ASP A 378 17.30 -8.27 31.16
CA ASP A 378 16.96 -8.78 32.49
C ASP A 378 17.35 -10.25 32.72
N GLY A 379 17.58 -11.03 31.67
CA GLY A 379 17.94 -12.45 31.79
C GLY A 379 16.75 -13.36 32.10
N LYS A 380 17.01 -14.48 32.81
CA LYS A 380 16.00 -15.48 33.19
C LYS A 380 15.37 -15.16 34.56
N GLY A 381 14.56 -14.10 34.64
CA GLY A 381 13.84 -13.73 35.88
C GLY A 381 14.65 -12.82 36.81
N GLN A 382 14.55 -13.01 38.14
CA GLN A 382 15.34 -12.25 39.13
C GLN A 382 16.80 -12.70 39.08
N SER A 383 17.55 -12.18 38.12
CA SER A 383 18.99 -12.36 38.01
C SER A 383 19.70 -12.01 39.34
N PRO A 384 20.83 -12.64 39.69
CA PRO A 384 21.43 -12.53 41.03
C PRO A 384 21.82 -11.09 41.38
N GLU A 385 21.60 -10.66 42.62
CA GLU A 385 22.01 -9.33 43.09
C GLU A 385 23.50 -9.05 42.78
N ALA A 386 23.81 -7.81 42.39
CA ALA A 386 25.17 -7.38 42.06
C ALA A 386 26.20 -7.74 43.14
N GLN A 387 25.82 -7.65 44.41
CA GLN A 387 26.67 -8.02 45.55
C GLN A 387 26.98 -9.51 45.60
N THR A 388 26.07 -10.36 45.16
CA THR A 388 26.28 -11.81 45.07
C THR A 388 27.26 -12.13 43.94
N LEU A 389 27.11 -11.50 42.77
CA LEU A 389 28.04 -11.63 41.65
C LEU A 389 29.44 -11.13 42.03
N LEU A 390 29.53 -10.00 42.74
CA LEU A 390 30.78 -9.42 43.21
C LEU A 390 31.50 -10.37 44.18
N LYS A 391 30.77 -10.91 45.18
CA LYS A 391 31.33 -11.88 46.13
C LYS A 391 31.84 -13.14 45.43
N ARG A 392 31.06 -13.69 44.48
CA ARG A 392 31.48 -14.86 43.69
C ARG A 392 32.76 -14.60 42.90
N PHE A 393 32.87 -13.43 42.27
CA PHE A 393 34.05 -13.02 41.52
C PHE A 393 35.28 -12.87 42.43
N LEU A 394 35.15 -12.14 43.55
CA LEU A 394 36.28 -11.83 44.45
C LEU A 394 36.84 -13.06 45.19
N ILE A 395 36.08 -14.16 45.33
CA ILE A 395 36.61 -15.42 45.89
C ILE A 395 37.83 -15.92 45.11
N ASN A 396 37.90 -15.66 43.81
CA ASN A 396 39.04 -16.06 42.98
C ASN A 396 40.29 -15.19 43.24
N TRP A 397 40.14 -14.09 43.99
CA TRP A 397 41.21 -13.13 44.24
C TRP A 397 41.87 -13.24 45.62
N SER A 398 41.24 -13.89 46.62
CA SER A 398 41.89 -14.18 47.91
C SER A 398 41.51 -15.55 48.48
N ALA A 399 42.48 -16.26 49.06
CA ALA A 399 42.24 -17.50 49.79
C ALA A 399 41.74 -17.26 51.23
N ASP A 400 42.15 -16.14 51.82
CA ASP A 400 41.65 -15.66 53.11
C ASP A 400 40.43 -14.75 52.90
N LYS A 401 39.27 -15.25 53.28
CA LYS A 401 37.96 -14.58 53.12
C LYS A 401 37.81 -13.31 53.96
N SER A 402 38.75 -13.02 54.86
CA SER A 402 38.70 -11.90 55.79
C SER A 402 39.64 -10.74 55.46
N SER A 403 40.65 -10.95 54.60
CA SER A 403 41.65 -9.93 54.27
C SER A 403 41.16 -9.00 53.15
N LYS A 404 41.10 -7.70 53.43
CA LYS A 404 40.75 -6.64 52.46
C LYS A 404 41.95 -6.08 51.68
N ASP A 405 43.14 -6.62 51.92
CA ASP A 405 44.44 -6.14 51.40
C ASP A 405 44.99 -7.03 50.28
N TYR A 406 44.11 -7.50 49.39
CA TYR A 406 44.44 -8.48 48.37
C TYR A 406 45.54 -8.02 47.38
N PHE A 407 45.59 -6.73 47.05
CA PHE A 407 46.63 -6.18 46.17
C PHE A 407 48.02 -6.25 46.80
N LEU A 408 48.13 -5.87 48.08
CA LEU A 408 49.40 -5.88 48.81
C LEU A 408 49.93 -7.31 48.94
N LEU A 409 49.06 -8.24 49.39
CA LEU A 409 49.43 -9.64 49.59
C LEU A 409 49.89 -10.30 48.28
N LYS A 410 49.14 -10.13 47.18
CA LYS A 410 49.52 -10.71 45.87
C LYS A 410 50.79 -10.07 45.31
N LEU A 411 50.94 -8.75 45.46
CA LEU A 411 52.11 -8.05 44.93
C LEU A 411 53.38 -8.42 45.71
N GLU A 412 53.29 -8.56 47.04
CA GLU A 412 54.39 -9.05 47.88
C GLU A 412 54.72 -10.52 47.57
N GLU A 413 53.70 -11.38 47.38
CA GLU A 413 53.88 -12.78 47.01
C GLU A 413 54.59 -12.94 45.66
N LEU A 414 54.25 -12.14 44.66
CA LEU A 414 54.86 -12.18 43.33
C LEU A 414 56.26 -11.57 43.29
N THR A 415 56.60 -10.69 44.25
CA THR A 415 57.90 -10.03 44.33
C THR A 415 58.91 -10.94 45.04
N GLN A 416 59.53 -11.86 44.28
CA GLN A 416 60.52 -12.81 44.80
C GLN A 416 61.85 -12.73 44.07
N ASP A 417 62.93 -13.04 44.78
CA ASP A 417 64.26 -13.28 44.24
C ASP A 417 64.75 -14.66 44.73
N THR A 418 65.09 -15.57 43.82
CA THR A 418 65.50 -16.95 44.15
C THR A 418 64.56 -17.67 45.15
N ASN A 419 63.24 -17.55 44.95
CA ASN A 419 62.16 -18.10 45.80
C ASN A 419 62.10 -17.55 47.24
N LYS A 420 62.72 -16.40 47.51
CA LYS A 420 62.58 -15.68 48.79
C LYS A 420 61.94 -14.32 48.53
N ASN A 421 61.02 -13.92 49.40
CA ASN A 421 60.46 -12.56 49.35
C ASN A 421 61.38 -11.56 50.05
N PHE A 422 61.07 -10.26 49.91
CA PHE A 422 61.86 -9.19 50.51
C PHE A 422 61.98 -9.33 52.04
N ALA A 423 60.87 -9.58 52.73
CA ALA A 423 60.86 -9.70 54.19
C ALA A 423 61.76 -10.84 54.69
N GLN A 424 61.74 -12.00 54.03
CA GLN A 424 62.61 -13.14 54.31
C GLN A 424 64.08 -12.80 54.05
N THR A 425 64.37 -12.11 52.94
CA THR A 425 65.73 -11.72 52.56
C THR A 425 66.30 -10.71 53.54
N LEU A 426 65.54 -9.66 53.86
CA LEU A 426 65.95 -8.62 54.81
C LEU A 426 66.13 -9.19 56.22
N LYS A 427 65.24 -10.08 56.66
CA LYS A 427 65.37 -10.77 57.96
C LYS A 427 66.61 -11.64 58.02
N THR A 428 66.89 -12.41 56.96
CA THR A 428 68.09 -13.25 56.88
C THR A 428 69.35 -12.39 56.92
N TRP A 429 69.38 -11.28 56.17
CA TRP A 429 70.48 -10.33 56.19
C TRP A 429 70.73 -9.77 57.60
N LYS A 430 69.68 -9.33 58.31
CA LYS A 430 69.78 -8.81 59.67
C LYS A 430 70.34 -9.85 60.64
N VAL A 431 69.77 -11.06 60.63
CA VAL A 431 70.20 -12.15 61.53
C VAL A 431 71.68 -12.46 61.35
N ASN A 432 72.18 -12.47 60.10
CA ASN A 432 73.60 -12.71 59.83
C ASN A 432 74.52 -11.59 60.39
N LEU A 433 74.07 -10.33 60.34
CA LEU A 433 74.81 -9.21 60.95
C LEU A 433 74.76 -9.26 62.47
N ASP A 434 73.60 -9.59 63.06
CA ASP A 434 73.43 -9.73 64.51
C ASP A 434 74.37 -10.82 65.06
N ILE A 435 74.42 -11.98 64.40
CA ILE A 435 75.33 -13.10 64.72
C ILE A 435 76.79 -12.66 64.64
N SER A 436 77.18 -11.98 63.55
CA SER A 436 78.56 -11.50 63.38
C SER A 436 78.99 -10.55 64.51
N LEU A 437 78.07 -9.70 64.97
CA LEU A 437 78.30 -8.81 66.10
C LEU A 437 78.35 -9.58 67.44
N GLU A 438 77.60 -10.67 67.58
CA GLU A 438 77.50 -11.53 68.78
C GLU A 438 78.74 -12.42 68.99
N GLU A 439 79.33 -12.92 67.91
CA GLU A 439 80.48 -13.83 67.93
C GLU A 439 81.83 -13.12 68.16
N SER A 440 81.87 -11.78 68.09
CA SER A 440 83.08 -10.98 68.29
C SER A 440 83.55 -11.00 69.75
N LYS A 441 84.82 -11.33 70.01
CA LYS A 441 85.33 -11.61 71.37
C LYS A 441 86.18 -10.50 71.97
N ASN A 442 86.70 -9.59 71.17
CA ASN A 442 87.57 -8.49 71.60
C ASN A 442 87.21 -7.17 70.89
N LEU A 443 87.79 -6.06 71.36
CA LEU A 443 87.49 -4.71 70.84
C LEU A 443 87.93 -4.52 69.39
N ASP A 444 89.06 -5.13 68.98
CA ASP A 444 89.61 -5.00 67.62
C ASP A 444 88.70 -5.69 66.57
N GLU A 445 88.13 -6.86 66.90
CA GLU A 445 87.17 -7.59 66.06
C GLU A 445 85.87 -6.79 65.88
N ILE A 446 85.34 -6.22 66.96
CA ILE A 446 84.12 -5.39 66.93
C ILE A 446 84.36 -4.12 66.10
N GLU A 447 85.49 -3.45 66.30
CA GLU A 447 85.86 -2.24 65.56
C GLU A 447 86.04 -2.54 64.07
N GLY A 448 86.59 -3.70 63.72
CA GLY A 448 86.66 -4.20 62.34
C GLY A 448 85.27 -4.35 61.69
N ILE A 449 84.29 -4.91 62.41
CA ILE A 449 82.92 -5.04 61.91
C ILE A 449 82.23 -3.67 61.80
N ILE A 450 82.38 -2.81 62.82
CA ILE A 450 81.80 -1.46 62.84
C ILE A 450 82.32 -0.60 61.69
N ASN A 451 83.60 -0.75 61.32
CA ASN A 451 84.18 -0.04 60.18
C ASN A 451 83.64 -0.53 58.82
N GLN A 452 83.20 -1.79 58.73
CA GLN A 452 82.60 -2.36 57.51
C GLN A 452 81.08 -2.14 57.40
N LEU A 453 80.39 -1.93 58.53
CA LEU A 453 78.93 -1.74 58.58
C LEU A 453 78.42 -0.61 57.67
N PRO A 454 79.00 0.61 57.62
CA PRO A 454 78.52 1.66 56.73
C PRO A 454 78.40 1.21 55.26
N GLY A 455 79.36 0.41 54.77
CA GLY A 455 79.34 -0.14 53.41
C GLY A 455 78.18 -1.12 53.21
N LYS A 456 78.04 -2.09 54.12
CA LYS A 456 76.98 -3.12 54.07
C LYS A 456 75.57 -2.53 54.24
N LEU A 457 75.42 -1.51 55.08
CA LEU A 457 74.16 -0.80 55.32
C LEU A 457 73.74 0.00 54.08
N ARG A 458 74.67 0.74 53.46
CA ARG A 458 74.41 1.46 52.19
C ARG A 458 74.06 0.50 51.07
N GLU A 459 74.75 -0.63 50.96
CA GLU A 459 74.49 -1.64 49.93
C GLU A 459 73.07 -2.20 50.04
N GLN A 460 72.63 -2.59 51.24
CA GLN A 460 71.25 -3.05 51.42
C GLN A 460 70.22 -1.96 51.24
N PHE A 461 70.48 -0.74 51.71
CA PHE A 461 69.56 0.38 51.51
C PHE A 461 69.39 0.74 50.03
N ARG A 462 70.46 0.62 49.21
CA ARG A 462 70.38 0.78 47.75
C ARG A 462 69.38 -0.16 47.10
N THR A 463 69.14 -1.34 47.67
CA THR A 463 68.17 -2.31 47.12
C THR A 463 66.72 -1.83 47.19
N VAL A 464 66.42 -0.84 48.05
CA VAL A 464 65.11 -0.19 48.22
C VAL A 464 65.17 1.32 47.95
N GLN A 465 66.19 1.78 47.21
CA GLN A 465 66.33 3.19 46.87
C GLN A 465 65.42 3.57 45.69
N PRO A 466 64.66 4.68 45.78
CA PRO A 466 63.83 5.14 44.66
C PRO A 466 64.71 5.60 43.49
N GLY A 467 64.21 5.41 42.27
CA GLY A 467 64.90 5.81 41.04
C GLY A 467 63.98 5.82 39.83
N GLU A 468 64.22 6.74 38.89
CA GLU A 468 63.41 6.90 37.68
C GLU A 468 63.66 5.79 36.65
N THR A 469 64.86 5.21 36.62
CA THR A 469 65.27 4.16 35.65
C THR A 469 65.58 2.84 36.36
N GLU A 470 65.53 1.70 35.66
CA GLU A 470 65.95 0.41 36.23
C GLU A 470 67.42 0.44 36.71
N SER A 471 68.28 1.21 36.04
CA SER A 471 69.69 1.36 36.43
C SER A 471 69.92 2.20 37.69
N THR A 472 68.96 3.04 38.07
CA THR A 472 69.08 3.93 39.25
C THR A 472 68.19 3.53 40.41
N ARG A 473 67.26 2.58 40.20
CA ARG A 473 66.31 2.09 41.19
C ARG A 473 66.83 0.82 41.87
N GLY A 474 66.55 0.68 43.16
CA GLY A 474 66.83 -0.53 43.90
C GLY A 474 66.19 -1.78 43.27
N ILE A 475 66.89 -2.90 43.37
CA ILE A 475 66.49 -4.16 42.72
C ILE A 475 65.11 -4.66 43.17
N TRP A 476 64.79 -4.55 44.46
CA TRP A 476 63.48 -4.97 45.00
C TRP A 476 62.34 -4.07 44.53
N LEU A 477 62.58 -2.76 44.37
CA LEU A 477 61.58 -1.86 43.80
C LEU A 477 61.40 -2.09 42.29
N THR A 478 62.46 -2.53 41.60
CA THR A 478 62.37 -2.93 40.18
C THR A 478 61.55 -4.22 40.03
N TYR A 479 61.74 -5.21 40.90
CA TYR A 479 60.91 -6.42 40.94
C TYR A 479 59.45 -6.11 41.27
N LEU A 480 59.18 -5.19 42.20
CA LEU A 480 57.83 -4.69 42.49
C LEU A 480 57.14 -4.12 41.25
N GLN A 481 57.83 -3.24 40.50
CA GLN A 481 57.25 -2.65 39.29
C GLN A 481 57.00 -3.65 38.17
N LYS A 482 57.89 -4.65 38.00
CA LYS A 482 57.67 -5.74 37.02
C LYS A 482 56.49 -6.62 37.42
N SER A 483 56.40 -6.97 38.71
CA SER A 483 55.29 -7.76 39.26
C SER A 483 53.96 -7.03 39.14
N ARG A 484 53.94 -5.70 39.33
CA ARG A 484 52.76 -4.85 39.13
C ARG A 484 52.20 -4.99 37.71
N VAL A 485 53.04 -4.87 36.68
CA VAL A 485 52.57 -4.92 35.27
C VAL A 485 51.90 -6.27 34.99
N SER A 486 52.58 -7.37 35.33
CA SER A 486 52.01 -8.71 35.15
C SER A 486 50.73 -8.94 35.95
N LEU A 487 50.66 -8.41 37.18
CA LEU A 487 49.46 -8.52 38.01
C LEU A 487 48.29 -7.69 37.46
N ILE A 488 48.53 -6.48 36.94
CA ILE A 488 47.50 -5.67 36.27
C ILE A 488 46.92 -6.43 35.08
N ASP A 489 47.76 -6.98 34.21
CA ASP A 489 47.29 -7.69 33.01
C ASP A 489 46.45 -8.93 33.39
N LYS A 490 46.89 -9.70 34.39
CA LYS A 490 46.13 -10.85 34.89
C LYS A 490 44.77 -10.44 35.45
N LEU A 491 44.74 -9.44 36.34
CA LEU A 491 43.49 -8.99 36.98
C LEU A 491 42.54 -8.37 35.95
N LYS A 492 43.04 -7.64 34.95
CA LYS A 492 42.21 -7.15 33.83
C LYS A 492 41.63 -8.31 33.02
N GLY A 493 42.42 -9.34 32.72
CA GLY A 493 41.95 -10.54 32.04
C GLY A 493 40.85 -11.28 32.81
N ASP A 494 41.00 -11.44 34.13
CA ASP A 494 39.96 -12.05 34.98
C ASP A 494 38.63 -11.26 34.91
N ILE A 495 38.71 -9.92 34.92
CA ILE A 495 37.54 -9.02 34.83
C ILE A 495 36.87 -9.15 33.48
N GLU A 496 37.64 -9.05 32.39
CA GLU A 496 37.14 -9.12 31.02
C GLU A 496 36.46 -10.47 30.75
N GLN A 497 37.07 -11.57 31.18
CA GLN A 497 36.50 -12.91 31.02
C GLN A 497 35.18 -13.06 31.77
N TYR A 498 35.07 -12.55 33.00
CA TYR A 498 33.83 -12.61 33.76
C TYR A 498 32.75 -11.71 33.16
N TRP A 499 33.10 -10.49 32.75
CA TRP A 499 32.22 -9.57 32.03
C TRP A 499 31.67 -10.18 30.74
N GLU A 500 32.52 -10.78 29.90
CA GLU A 500 32.09 -11.48 28.68
C GLU A 500 31.16 -12.65 28.99
N SER A 501 31.42 -13.38 30.08
CA SER A 501 30.57 -14.49 30.50
C SER A 501 29.17 -14.02 30.90
N LEU A 502 29.04 -12.87 31.59
CA LEU A 502 27.75 -12.32 32.00
C LEU A 502 26.95 -11.70 30.83
N LEU A 503 27.62 -11.45 29.70
CA LEU A 503 27.03 -11.01 28.44
C LEU A 503 26.86 -12.14 27.42
N ASN A 504 27.07 -13.40 27.81
CA ASN A 504 26.78 -14.58 27.00
C ASN A 504 25.32 -15.03 27.25
N PRO A 505 24.42 -15.00 26.25
CA PRO A 505 23.03 -15.42 26.43
C PRO A 505 22.85 -16.82 27.00
N GLY A 506 23.79 -17.74 26.76
CA GLY A 506 23.76 -19.11 27.28
C GLY A 506 24.18 -19.25 28.76
N ASN A 507 24.64 -18.18 29.40
CA ASN A 507 24.99 -18.18 30.82
C ASN A 507 23.73 -18.09 31.70
N ALA A 508 23.68 -18.88 32.77
CA ALA A 508 22.59 -18.84 33.74
C ALA A 508 22.46 -17.47 34.45
N ASP A 509 23.57 -16.75 34.63
CA ASP A 509 23.63 -15.43 35.25
C ASP A 509 23.58 -14.28 34.20
N PHE A 510 23.26 -14.58 32.93
CA PHE A 510 23.21 -13.61 31.84
C PHE A 510 22.18 -12.49 32.11
N CYS A 511 22.64 -11.24 32.13
CA CYS A 511 21.79 -10.07 32.33
C CYS A 511 22.62 -8.78 32.12
N VAL A 512 22.22 -7.92 31.19
CA VAL A 512 22.92 -6.63 30.97
C VAL A 512 22.76 -5.70 32.16
N ASN A 513 21.55 -5.62 32.75
CA ASN A 513 21.29 -4.79 33.91
C ASN A 513 22.13 -5.20 35.13
N ASN A 514 22.26 -6.50 35.40
CA ASN A 514 23.05 -7.00 36.52
C ASN A 514 24.55 -6.97 36.22
N THR A 515 24.98 -7.12 34.97
CA THR A 515 26.38 -6.91 34.57
C THR A 515 26.80 -5.48 34.87
N ARG A 516 25.96 -4.49 34.51
CA ARG A 516 26.18 -3.08 34.85
C ARG A 516 26.25 -2.87 36.36
N ALA A 517 25.27 -3.39 37.10
CA ALA A 517 25.22 -3.24 38.55
C ALA A 517 26.41 -3.92 39.25
N TRP A 518 26.88 -5.07 38.74
CA TRP A 518 28.10 -5.74 39.21
C TRP A 518 29.34 -4.86 38.98
N LEU A 519 29.50 -4.26 37.80
CA LEU A 519 30.60 -3.35 37.50
C LEU A 519 30.58 -2.12 38.43
N GLU A 520 29.41 -1.54 38.69
CA GLU A 520 29.23 -0.41 39.62
C GLU A 520 29.56 -0.79 41.07
N ALA A 521 29.09 -1.96 41.53
CA ALA A 521 29.43 -2.50 42.84
C ALA A 521 30.94 -2.76 42.94
N PHE A 522 31.57 -3.27 41.87
CA PHE A 522 32.99 -3.54 41.86
C PHE A 522 33.83 -2.26 41.84
N PHE A 523 33.42 -1.25 41.08
CA PHE A 523 34.02 0.08 41.13
C PHE A 523 33.97 0.68 42.54
N THR A 524 32.88 0.46 43.26
CA THR A 524 32.73 0.89 44.66
C THR A 524 33.73 0.17 45.58
N GLU A 525 33.90 -1.15 45.46
CA GLU A 525 34.92 -1.89 46.23
C GLU A 525 36.36 -1.44 45.89
N LEU A 526 36.63 -1.07 44.64
CA LEU A 526 37.91 -0.48 44.24
C LEU A 526 38.12 0.91 44.86
N ASN A 527 37.09 1.77 44.92
CA ASN A 527 37.19 3.06 45.61
C ASN A 527 37.47 2.89 47.10
N ASP A 528 36.82 1.92 47.75
CA ASP A 528 37.09 1.58 49.15
C ASP A 528 38.51 1.06 49.34
N SER A 529 39.02 0.26 48.39
CA SER A 529 40.40 -0.23 48.40
C SER A 529 41.42 0.90 48.21
N GLN A 530 41.16 1.84 47.29
CA GLN A 530 41.99 3.02 47.07
C GLN A 530 42.10 3.85 48.34
N ARG A 531 40.96 4.15 48.98
CA ARG A 531 40.93 4.93 50.23
C ARG A 531 41.76 4.27 51.33
N ARG A 532 41.64 2.95 51.52
CA ARG A 532 42.46 2.19 52.49
C ARG A 532 43.96 2.31 52.19
N LEU A 533 44.37 2.18 50.92
CA LEU A 533 45.77 2.29 50.52
C LEU A 533 46.32 3.71 50.66
N GLU A 534 45.50 4.73 50.41
CA GLU A 534 45.87 6.14 50.62
C GLU A 534 46.06 6.46 52.11
N GLU A 535 45.16 5.98 52.97
CA GLU A 535 45.28 6.08 54.43
C GLU A 535 46.60 5.40 54.91
N GLN A 536 46.90 4.19 54.43
CA GLN A 536 48.17 3.52 54.75
C GLN A 536 49.41 4.26 54.24
N LYS A 537 49.35 4.84 53.02
CA LYS A 537 50.46 5.64 52.47
C LYS A 537 50.68 6.90 53.30
N GLN A 538 49.60 7.55 53.73
CA GLN A 538 49.65 8.73 54.58
C GLN A 538 50.28 8.43 55.94
N ASP A 539 49.96 7.28 56.54
CA ASP A 539 50.57 6.82 57.79
C ASP A 539 52.08 6.56 57.65
N LEU A 540 52.52 6.04 56.51
CA LEU A 540 53.94 5.83 56.18
C LEU A 540 54.70 7.12 55.81
N ARG A 541 54.01 8.22 55.52
CA ARG A 541 54.56 9.54 55.16
C ARG A 541 55.40 9.56 53.88
N GLU A 542 56.73 9.46 53.98
CA GLU A 542 57.67 9.54 52.87
C GLU A 542 58.76 8.48 52.99
N MET A 543 59.44 8.21 51.87
CA MET A 543 60.62 7.34 51.86
C MET A 543 61.80 8.05 52.49
N TYR A 544 62.54 7.32 53.32
CA TYR A 544 63.83 7.76 53.84
C TYR A 544 64.87 7.83 52.73
N ARG A 545 65.79 8.78 52.86
CA ARG A 545 66.91 8.98 51.94
C ARG A 545 68.21 8.41 52.49
N LEU A 546 69.24 8.39 51.66
CA LEU A 546 70.55 7.90 52.09
C LEU A 546 71.11 8.75 53.24
N GLU A 547 70.82 10.06 53.24
CA GLU A 547 71.22 10.99 54.31
C GLU A 547 70.58 10.62 55.65
N ASP A 548 69.35 10.11 55.66
CA ASP A 548 68.66 9.68 56.90
C ASP A 548 69.30 8.43 57.48
N LEU A 549 69.70 7.49 56.62
CA LEU A 549 70.46 6.31 57.03
C LEU A 549 71.83 6.71 57.59
N GLU A 550 72.54 7.60 56.90
CA GLU A 550 73.86 8.05 57.31
C GLU A 550 73.80 8.81 58.63
N LYS A 551 72.79 9.66 58.82
CA LYS A 551 72.55 10.36 60.08
C LYS A 551 72.26 9.39 61.23
N LYS A 552 71.33 8.43 61.05
CA LYS A 552 71.05 7.42 62.09
C LYS A 552 72.28 6.59 62.44
N TRP A 553 73.10 6.25 61.45
CA TRP A 553 74.34 5.51 61.68
C TRP A 553 75.40 6.37 62.36
N GLN A 554 75.53 7.65 62.00
CA GLN A 554 76.42 8.60 62.68
C GLN A 554 76.04 8.79 64.14
N ASP A 555 74.74 8.95 64.44
CA ASP A 555 74.24 9.06 65.81
C ASP A 555 74.56 7.78 66.61
N THR A 556 74.35 6.60 66.01
CA THR A 556 74.71 5.31 66.62
C THR A 556 76.23 5.21 66.83
N LYS A 557 77.03 5.62 65.85
CA LYS A 557 78.50 5.58 65.93
C LYS A 557 79.04 6.52 67.00
N GLN A 558 78.47 7.71 67.13
CA GLN A 558 78.85 8.67 68.17
C GLN A 558 78.57 8.10 69.57
N LEU A 559 77.42 7.44 69.78
CA LEU A 559 77.13 6.73 71.02
C LEU A 559 78.13 5.59 71.29
N ILE A 560 78.49 4.83 70.26
CA ILE A 560 79.52 3.79 70.36
C ILE A 560 80.88 4.38 70.75
N ASP A 561 81.31 5.47 70.10
CA ASP A 561 82.59 6.14 70.36
C ASP A 561 82.62 6.74 71.78
N ASP A 562 81.50 7.28 72.27
CA ASP A 562 81.34 7.76 73.65
C ASP A 562 81.50 6.63 74.68
N PHE A 563 80.94 5.44 74.40
CA PHE A 563 81.14 4.24 75.22
C PHE A 563 82.59 3.74 75.20
N GLN A 564 83.31 3.92 74.09
CA GLN A 564 84.74 3.57 73.99
C GLN A 564 85.61 4.52 74.84
N GLN A 565 85.34 5.83 74.83
CA GLN A 565 86.14 6.86 75.52
C GLN A 565 85.90 6.97 77.03
N GLN A 566 84.83 6.36 77.57
CA GLN A 566 84.52 6.39 79.00
C GLN A 566 85.64 5.75 79.85
N LYS A 567 86.30 6.51 80.73
CA LYS A 567 87.29 5.99 81.70
C LYS A 567 86.61 5.15 82.77
N SER A 568 87.01 3.89 82.91
CA SER A 568 86.43 2.92 83.84
C SER A 568 86.68 3.28 85.31
N LEU A 569 85.62 3.40 86.11
CA LEU A 569 85.68 3.45 87.58
C LEU A 569 85.84 2.03 88.18
N PRO A 570 86.52 1.87 89.33
CA PRO A 570 87.02 0.56 89.79
C PRO A 570 85.97 -0.49 90.22
N PHE A 571 84.66 -0.15 90.24
CA PHE A 571 83.60 -1.06 90.70
C PHE A 571 82.47 -1.32 89.68
N PHE A 572 82.50 -0.71 88.48
CA PHE A 572 81.46 -0.87 87.43
C PHE A 572 82.01 -1.34 86.06
N GLY A 573 83.20 -1.94 86.02
CA GLY A 573 83.84 -2.41 84.79
C GLY A 573 83.46 -3.83 84.38
N LYS A 574 82.18 -4.13 84.13
CA LYS A 574 81.79 -5.43 83.55
C LYS A 574 81.05 -5.23 82.22
N ASN A 575 81.79 -5.52 81.14
CA ASN A 575 81.36 -5.81 79.77
C ASN A 575 81.15 -4.63 78.79
N LYS A 576 82.19 -3.81 78.58
CA LYS A 576 82.26 -2.80 77.50
C LYS A 576 81.97 -3.39 76.09
N VAL A 577 82.49 -4.60 75.83
CA VAL A 577 82.25 -5.36 74.59
C VAL A 577 80.76 -5.59 74.36
N GLY A 578 80.03 -6.07 75.38
CA GLY A 578 78.58 -6.30 75.29
C GLY A 578 77.75 -5.03 75.11
N GLN A 579 78.17 -3.89 75.68
CA GLN A 579 77.49 -2.60 75.50
C GLN A 579 77.61 -2.08 74.07
N ILE A 580 78.82 -2.14 73.49
CA ILE A 580 79.06 -1.73 72.09
C ILE A 580 78.31 -2.66 71.11
N GLN A 581 78.29 -3.97 71.37
CA GLN A 581 77.50 -4.93 70.59
C GLN A 581 76.01 -4.61 70.61
N SER A 582 75.46 -4.31 71.80
CA SER A 582 74.05 -3.95 71.95
C SER A 582 73.69 -2.68 71.18
N GLU A 583 74.53 -1.65 71.24
CA GLU A 583 74.28 -0.39 70.53
C GLU A 583 74.44 -0.54 69.00
N ALA A 584 75.44 -1.30 68.55
CA ALA A 584 75.59 -1.62 67.12
C ALA A 584 74.39 -2.42 66.58
N ARG A 585 73.88 -3.40 67.34
CA ARG A 585 72.64 -4.12 66.99
C ARG A 585 71.41 -3.22 67.01
N ASN A 586 71.33 -2.28 67.95
CA ASN A 586 70.26 -1.28 67.98
C ASN A 586 70.29 -0.41 66.71
N GLY A 587 71.46 0.07 66.29
CA GLY A 587 71.63 0.79 65.03
C GLY A 587 71.25 -0.03 63.79
N VAL A 588 71.69 -1.30 63.73
CA VAL A 588 71.30 -2.23 62.64
C VAL A 588 69.79 -2.47 62.64
N GLN A 589 69.15 -2.63 63.81
CA GLN A 589 67.70 -2.76 63.93
C GLN A 589 66.98 -1.50 63.46
N GLN A 590 67.45 -0.31 63.81
CA GLN A 590 66.84 0.94 63.36
C GLN A 590 66.95 1.12 61.84
N ILE A 591 68.07 0.72 61.23
CA ILE A 591 68.25 0.75 59.77
C ILE A 591 67.45 -0.34 59.08
N TYR A 592 67.33 -1.53 59.67
CA TYR A 592 66.40 -2.57 59.21
C TYR A 592 64.97 -2.03 59.09
N GLN A 593 64.51 -1.27 60.10
CA GLN A 593 63.19 -0.64 60.05
C GLN A 593 63.11 0.44 58.95
N LEU A 594 64.17 1.21 58.69
CA LEU A 594 64.20 2.17 57.58
C LEU A 594 64.09 1.48 56.21
N ILE A 595 64.85 0.41 56.01
CA ILE A 595 64.87 -0.36 54.76
C ILE A 595 63.51 -1.02 54.53
N LYS A 596 62.95 -1.63 55.59
CA LYS A 596 61.61 -2.21 55.56
C LYS A 596 60.55 -1.16 55.25
N HIS A 597 60.61 0.01 55.90
CA HIS A 597 59.69 1.13 55.67
C HIS A 597 59.69 1.59 54.22
N ASN A 598 60.86 1.76 53.61
CA ASN A 598 60.96 2.17 52.20
C ASN A 598 60.33 1.15 51.26
N PHE A 599 60.54 -0.14 51.51
CA PHE A 599 59.87 -1.19 50.73
C PHE A 599 58.37 -1.19 50.95
N ASP A 600 57.89 -1.13 52.20
CA ASP A 600 56.47 -1.11 52.55
C ASP A 600 55.77 0.12 51.92
N PHE A 601 56.42 1.29 51.91
CA PHE A 601 55.93 2.49 51.24
C PHE A 601 55.79 2.28 49.72
N ALA A 602 56.82 1.71 49.09
CA ALA A 602 56.78 1.43 47.65
C ALA A 602 55.74 0.35 47.31
N LEU A 603 55.58 -0.68 48.16
CA LEU A 603 54.56 -1.72 47.99
C LEU A 603 53.15 -1.11 48.00
N VAL A 604 52.84 -0.22 48.95
CA VAL A 604 51.56 0.50 49.02
C VAL A 604 51.37 1.40 47.79
N GLU A 605 52.41 2.14 47.39
CA GLU A 605 52.32 2.99 46.20
C GLU A 605 52.07 2.20 44.91
N GLU A 606 52.75 1.06 44.73
CA GLU A 606 52.56 0.22 43.55
C GLU A 606 51.19 -0.49 43.58
N ALA A 607 50.69 -0.90 44.75
CA ALA A 607 49.32 -1.42 44.90
C ALA A 607 48.25 -0.36 44.56
N LEU A 608 48.47 0.91 44.95
CA LEU A 608 47.57 2.02 44.58
C LEU A 608 47.49 2.19 43.06
N LYS A 609 48.64 2.08 42.36
CA LYS A 609 48.68 2.14 40.88
C LYS A 609 47.91 0.98 40.23
N ILE A 610 47.90 -0.22 40.83
CA ILE A 610 47.05 -1.34 40.38
C ILE A 610 45.59 -0.97 40.50
N CYS A 611 45.17 -0.51 41.69
CA CYS A 611 43.79 -0.13 41.96
C CYS A 611 43.27 0.92 40.96
N ILE A 612 44.07 1.97 40.69
CA ILE A 612 43.74 3.03 39.72
C ILE A 612 43.62 2.45 38.29
N SER A 613 44.53 1.55 37.89
CA SER A 613 44.46 0.92 36.56
C SER A 613 43.21 0.07 36.38
N LEU A 614 42.77 -0.63 37.44
CA LEU A 614 41.54 -1.41 37.41
C LEU A 614 40.28 -0.54 37.44
N GLN A 615 40.28 0.57 38.19
CA GLN A 615 39.19 1.57 38.14
C GLN A 615 38.99 2.11 36.72
N GLN A 616 40.07 2.45 36.02
CA GLN A 616 40.00 2.90 34.62
C GLN A 616 39.41 1.81 33.69
N GLN A 617 39.82 0.56 33.88
CA GLN A 617 39.28 -0.57 33.12
C GLN A 617 37.78 -0.76 33.39
N ILE A 618 37.38 -0.80 34.66
CA ILE A 618 35.97 -0.96 35.05
C ILE A 618 35.12 0.20 34.53
N GLN A 619 35.62 1.44 34.59
CA GLN A 619 34.91 2.60 34.03
C GLN A 619 34.69 2.46 32.51
N SER A 620 35.68 1.96 31.78
CA SER A 620 35.55 1.66 30.34
C SER A 620 34.45 0.61 30.10
N LEU A 621 34.45 -0.47 30.87
CA LEU A 621 33.44 -1.54 30.76
C LEU A 621 32.03 -1.07 31.18
N ILE A 622 31.91 -0.18 32.17
CA ILE A 622 30.64 0.46 32.55
C ILE A 622 30.09 1.25 31.36
N ASN A 623 30.92 2.09 30.73
CA ASN A 623 30.50 2.89 29.58
C ASN A 623 30.04 2.00 28.41
N GLN A 624 30.80 0.94 28.11
CA GLN A 624 30.43 -0.03 27.07
C GLN A 624 29.10 -0.72 27.39
N THR A 625 28.92 -1.20 28.63
CA THR A 625 27.69 -1.88 29.06
C THR A 625 26.49 -0.93 29.08
N ASN A 626 26.69 0.35 29.43
CA ASN A 626 25.66 1.39 29.37
C ASN A 626 25.18 1.65 27.95
N ASN A 627 26.09 1.72 26.97
CA ASN A 627 25.72 1.91 25.58
C ASN A 627 24.84 0.74 25.08
N LEU A 628 25.19 -0.49 25.46
CA LEU A 628 24.40 -1.68 25.13
C LEU A 628 23.02 -1.65 25.80
N ASN A 629 22.95 -1.24 27.07
CA ASN A 629 21.71 -1.10 27.81
C ASN A 629 20.78 -0.08 27.12
N ASN A 630 21.29 1.11 26.80
CA ASN A 630 20.51 2.16 26.12
C ASN A 630 19.98 1.67 24.77
N LEU A 631 20.83 1.05 23.95
CA LEU A 631 20.43 0.47 22.66
C LEU A 631 19.26 -0.52 22.83
N PHE A 632 19.31 -1.39 23.84
CA PHE A 632 18.24 -2.37 24.08
C PHE A 632 16.99 -1.75 24.70
N GLN A 633 17.11 -0.70 25.51
CA GLN A 633 15.96 0.07 25.98
C GLN A 633 15.24 0.75 24.80
N ASP A 634 15.99 1.35 23.87
CA ASP A 634 15.44 1.97 22.67
C ASP A 634 14.71 0.94 21.79
N LEU A 635 15.30 -0.26 21.61
CA LEU A 635 14.64 -1.38 20.92
C LEU A 635 13.36 -1.84 21.63
N ASN A 636 13.39 -1.98 22.96
CA ASN A 636 12.23 -2.39 23.75
C ASN A 636 11.08 -1.37 23.63
N VAL A 637 11.37 -0.06 23.71
CA VAL A 637 10.37 1.00 23.48
C VAL A 637 9.83 0.96 22.05
N PHE A 638 10.70 0.72 21.07
CA PHE A 638 10.30 0.57 19.67
C PHE A 638 9.31 -0.58 19.47
N TYR A 639 9.61 -1.80 19.95
CA TYR A 639 8.73 -2.96 19.78
C TYR A 639 7.42 -2.82 20.58
N GLN A 640 7.42 -2.15 21.74
CA GLN A 640 6.19 -1.81 22.47
C GLN A 640 5.29 -0.88 21.65
N LYS A 641 5.88 0.17 21.05
CA LYS A 641 5.14 1.07 20.18
C LYS A 641 4.65 0.35 18.92
N ASN A 642 5.50 -0.47 18.31
CA ASN A 642 5.17 -1.21 17.10
C ASN A 642 4.02 -2.21 17.33
N GLU A 643 3.91 -2.83 18.50
CA GLU A 643 2.73 -3.65 18.84
C GLU A 643 1.43 -2.82 18.79
N SER A 644 1.46 -1.62 19.39
CA SER A 644 0.31 -0.72 19.41
C SER A 644 -0.04 -0.25 18.00
N ASP A 645 0.97 0.11 17.21
CA ASP A 645 0.81 0.51 15.82
C ASP A 645 0.22 -0.65 14.99
N LEU A 646 0.74 -1.88 15.11
CA LEU A 646 0.23 -3.08 14.42
C LEU A 646 -1.22 -3.41 14.78
N LYS A 647 -1.60 -3.30 16.06
CA LYS A 647 -2.99 -3.50 16.50
C LYS A 647 -3.92 -2.38 15.99
N GLN A 648 -3.39 -1.17 15.78
CA GLN A 648 -4.14 -0.04 15.19
C GLN A 648 -4.15 -0.05 13.66
N VAL A 649 -3.25 -0.80 13.01
CA VAL A 649 -3.08 -0.80 11.54
C VAL A 649 -4.34 -1.24 10.78
N ASN A 650 -5.38 -1.79 11.44
CA ASN A 650 -6.36 -2.61 10.74
C ASN A 650 -7.88 -2.38 10.94
N PHE A 651 -8.32 -1.15 11.19
CA PHE A 651 -9.76 -0.83 10.98
C PHE A 651 -10.06 -0.26 9.57
N ASP A 652 -9.03 0.01 8.77
CA ASP A 652 -9.17 0.73 7.49
C ASP A 652 -8.59 0.02 6.25
N GLU A 653 -8.13 -1.24 6.33
CA GLU A 653 -7.68 -1.94 5.11
C GLU A 653 -8.84 -2.36 4.19
N MET A 654 -10.00 -2.72 4.74
CA MET A 654 -11.19 -3.13 4.00
C MET A 654 -12.44 -2.50 4.59
N SER A 655 -13.50 -2.40 3.80
CA SER A 655 -14.84 -2.12 4.33
C SER A 655 -15.34 -3.34 5.12
N GLY A 656 -16.09 -3.12 6.20
CA GLY A 656 -16.52 -4.17 7.10
C GLY A 656 -15.73 -4.21 8.42
N GLU A 657 -15.31 -5.40 8.85
CA GLU A 657 -14.75 -5.64 10.17
C GLU A 657 -13.54 -6.59 10.13
N ALA A 658 -12.44 -6.15 10.74
CA ALA A 658 -11.27 -6.97 11.01
C ALA A 658 -11.38 -7.56 12.42
N ILE A 659 -11.41 -8.88 12.54
CA ILE A 659 -11.44 -9.55 13.85
C ILE A 659 -10.00 -9.84 14.30
N LEU A 660 -9.57 -9.14 15.36
CA LEU A 660 -8.24 -9.28 15.99
C LEU A 660 -8.37 -9.52 17.50
N PRO A 661 -8.76 -10.74 17.94
CA PRO A 661 -8.94 -11.04 19.35
C PRO A 661 -7.60 -11.35 20.03
N GLU A 662 -7.42 -10.86 21.26
CA GLU A 662 -6.18 -11.03 22.02
C GLU A 662 -5.82 -12.51 22.27
N GLU A 663 -6.83 -13.35 22.50
CA GLU A 663 -6.68 -14.80 22.72
C GLU A 663 -5.99 -15.51 21.53
N ASP A 664 -6.25 -15.06 20.29
CA ASP A 664 -5.66 -15.69 19.11
C ASP A 664 -4.22 -15.21 18.88
N ILE A 665 -3.89 -13.98 19.31
CA ILE A 665 -2.51 -13.47 19.35
C ILE A 665 -1.70 -14.23 20.39
N ASP A 666 -2.25 -14.44 21.58
CA ASP A 666 -1.63 -15.23 22.64
C ASP A 666 -1.42 -16.68 22.18
N SER A 667 -2.43 -17.30 21.58
CA SER A 667 -2.31 -18.66 21.06
C SER A 667 -1.28 -18.79 19.94
N CYS A 668 -1.18 -17.80 19.05
CA CYS A 668 -0.16 -17.76 18.01
C CYS A 668 1.25 -17.57 18.59
N TYR A 669 1.40 -16.73 19.61
CA TYR A 669 2.65 -16.55 20.34
C TYR A 669 3.08 -17.85 21.03
N ASP A 670 2.15 -18.57 21.65
CA ASP A 670 2.41 -19.87 22.28
C ASP A 670 2.80 -20.95 21.25
N ASP A 671 2.32 -20.86 20.01
CA ASP A 671 2.75 -21.77 18.93
C ASP A 671 4.20 -21.48 18.47
N PHE A 672 4.70 -20.25 18.64
CA PHE A 672 6.10 -19.92 18.38
C PHE A 672 7.02 -20.43 19.48
N VAL A 673 6.58 -20.26 20.73
CA VAL A 673 7.37 -20.54 21.93
C VAL A 673 7.02 -21.91 22.47
N GLU A 674 7.91 -22.90 22.31
CA GLU A 674 7.66 -24.24 22.86
C GLU A 674 7.46 -24.14 24.38
N VAL A 675 6.23 -24.43 24.84
CA VAL A 675 5.73 -24.21 26.21
C VAL A 675 6.68 -24.74 27.31
N ASN A 676 7.53 -25.72 26.98
CA ASN A 676 8.41 -26.38 27.94
C ASN A 676 9.82 -25.76 28.04
N GLU A 677 10.32 -24.99 27.06
CA GLU A 677 11.67 -24.39 27.09
C GLU A 677 11.77 -22.99 26.43
N PRO A 678 10.99 -21.98 26.86
CA PRO A 678 11.00 -20.64 26.26
C PRO A 678 12.40 -19.97 26.29
N TYR A 679 13.17 -20.25 27.35
CA TYR A 679 14.51 -19.71 27.51
C TYR A 679 15.51 -20.27 26.50
N ALA A 680 15.48 -21.58 26.22
CA ALA A 680 16.42 -22.20 25.28
C ALA A 680 16.26 -21.63 23.86
N GLN A 681 15.01 -21.31 23.48
CA GLN A 681 14.72 -20.66 22.22
C GLN A 681 15.24 -19.22 22.15
N LEU A 682 15.02 -18.40 23.19
CA LEU A 682 15.56 -17.04 23.25
C LEU A 682 17.09 -17.02 23.18
N VAL A 683 17.77 -17.98 23.83
CA VAL A 683 19.21 -18.18 23.69
C VAL A 683 19.58 -18.54 22.25
N SER A 684 18.90 -19.52 21.64
CA SER A 684 19.17 -19.93 20.26
C SER A 684 19.02 -18.77 19.26
N VAL A 685 17.96 -17.98 19.38
CA VAL A 685 17.72 -16.81 18.53
C VAL A 685 18.79 -15.74 18.75
N SER A 686 19.15 -15.48 20.02
CA SER A 686 20.23 -14.54 20.37
C SER A 686 21.55 -14.93 19.70
N LEU A 687 21.93 -16.21 19.76
CA LEU A 687 23.16 -16.70 19.16
C LEU A 687 23.17 -16.54 17.64
N LYS A 688 22.06 -16.84 16.94
CA LYS A 688 21.95 -16.63 15.49
C LYS A 688 22.06 -15.16 15.08
N ILE A 689 21.56 -14.25 15.91
CA ILE A 689 21.70 -12.80 15.68
C ILE A 689 23.16 -12.39 15.86
N ILE A 690 23.81 -12.84 16.94
CA ILE A 690 25.21 -12.52 17.24
C ILE A 690 26.17 -13.07 16.16
N GLU A 691 25.91 -14.27 15.64
CA GLU A 691 26.69 -14.91 14.56
C GLU A 691 26.80 -14.05 13.29
N ARG A 692 25.85 -13.14 13.05
CA ARG A 692 25.92 -12.19 11.92
C ARG A 692 27.02 -11.14 12.08
N PHE A 693 27.50 -10.91 13.30
CA PHE A 693 28.49 -9.88 13.65
C PHE A 693 29.87 -10.47 14.01
N GLY A 694 29.98 -11.79 14.21
CA GLY A 694 31.25 -12.45 14.47
C GLY A 694 31.12 -13.86 15.06
N ASN A 695 32.26 -14.51 15.32
CA ASN A 695 32.32 -15.90 15.78
C ASN A 695 32.17 -16.07 17.31
N ASN A 696 32.20 -15.00 18.10
CA ASN A 696 32.04 -15.11 19.55
C ASN A 696 30.56 -15.08 19.92
N GLN A 697 30.16 -15.96 20.83
CA GLN A 697 28.77 -16.16 21.27
C GLN A 697 28.30 -15.14 22.35
N THR A 698 28.83 -13.92 22.33
CA THR A 698 28.62 -12.90 23.37
C THR A 698 28.05 -11.62 22.78
N LEU A 699 27.21 -10.92 23.56
CA LEU A 699 26.68 -9.62 23.14
C LEU A 699 27.75 -8.53 23.00
N THR A 700 28.97 -8.78 23.48
CA THR A 700 30.11 -7.87 23.29
C THR A 700 30.46 -7.65 21.82
N GLN A 701 30.05 -8.54 20.91
CA GLN A 701 30.18 -8.31 19.47
C GLN A 701 29.42 -7.07 18.99
N LEU A 702 28.31 -6.71 19.65
CA LEU A 702 27.50 -5.54 19.30
C LEU A 702 28.15 -4.21 19.71
N LEU A 703 29.22 -4.25 20.52
CA LEU A 703 29.96 -3.07 20.99
C LEU A 703 31.05 -2.62 20.02
N LYS A 704 31.33 -3.39 18.96
CA LYS A 704 32.41 -3.08 18.04
C LYS A 704 32.06 -1.81 17.23
N PRO A 705 32.87 -0.73 17.32
CA PRO A 705 32.58 0.51 16.63
C PRO A 705 32.54 0.30 15.10
N ASN A 706 31.60 0.97 14.43
CA ASN A 706 31.31 0.91 12.99
C ASN A 706 30.65 -0.37 12.44
N LEU A 707 30.29 -1.34 13.29
CA LEU A 707 29.67 -2.61 12.85
C LEU A 707 28.16 -2.68 13.09
N VAL A 708 27.63 -1.93 14.06
CA VAL A 708 26.23 -2.00 14.47
C VAL A 708 25.65 -0.60 14.64
N ASP A 709 24.61 -0.29 13.88
CA ASP A 709 23.69 0.81 14.17
C ASP A 709 22.31 0.25 14.55
N GLU A 710 21.49 1.08 15.20
CA GLU A 710 20.15 0.67 15.67
C GLU A 710 19.24 0.19 14.51
N PRO A 711 19.15 0.88 13.34
CA PRO A 711 18.35 0.41 12.22
C PRO A 711 18.79 -0.95 11.65
N HIS A 712 20.09 -1.17 11.51
CA HIS A 712 20.64 -2.43 10.99
C HIS A 712 20.39 -3.58 11.96
N LEU A 713 20.55 -3.34 13.27
CA LEU A 713 20.26 -4.34 14.29
C LEU A 713 18.77 -4.71 14.29
N LYS A 714 17.86 -3.72 14.20
CA LYS A 714 16.41 -3.98 14.04
C LYS A 714 16.13 -4.88 12.85
N GLN A 715 16.70 -4.55 11.68
CA GLN A 715 16.51 -5.32 10.47
C GLN A 715 16.99 -6.77 10.63
N ILE A 716 18.13 -6.98 11.29
CA ILE A 716 18.66 -8.33 11.54
C ILE A 716 17.77 -9.11 12.51
N ILE A 717 17.31 -8.48 13.59
CA ILE A 717 16.39 -9.09 14.56
C ILE A 717 15.11 -9.54 13.83
N ASN A 718 14.42 -8.62 13.17
CA ASN A 718 13.15 -8.88 12.49
C ASN A 718 13.30 -10.00 11.46
N ASN A 719 14.33 -9.94 10.60
CA ASN A 719 14.55 -10.96 9.59
C ASN A 719 14.90 -12.33 10.18
N THR A 720 15.60 -12.37 11.31
CA THR A 720 15.98 -13.63 11.96
C THR A 720 14.77 -14.28 12.63
N VAL A 721 13.96 -13.47 13.31
CA VAL A 721 12.71 -13.91 13.96
C VAL A 721 11.69 -14.35 12.90
N ASP A 722 11.41 -13.52 11.90
CA ASP A 722 10.47 -13.83 10.83
C ASP A 722 10.81 -15.15 10.14
N ARG A 723 12.06 -15.32 9.66
CA ARG A 723 12.50 -16.55 8.98
C ARG A 723 12.38 -17.81 9.84
N GLN A 724 12.49 -17.70 11.15
CA GLN A 724 12.49 -18.87 12.04
C GLN A 724 11.09 -19.25 12.52
N PHE A 725 10.17 -18.29 12.66
CA PHE A 725 8.91 -18.49 13.37
C PHE A 725 7.65 -18.20 12.55
N SER A 726 7.69 -17.36 11.51
CA SER A 726 6.48 -16.93 10.78
C SER A 726 5.62 -18.11 10.28
N ASN A 727 6.26 -19.15 9.76
CA ASN A 727 5.58 -20.34 9.24
C ASN A 727 4.86 -21.19 10.32
N ARG A 728 5.18 -21.03 11.61
CA ARG A 728 4.62 -21.85 12.70
C ARG A 728 3.24 -21.39 13.17
N GLY A 729 2.92 -20.11 13.00
CA GLY A 729 1.68 -19.48 13.47
C GLY A 729 0.48 -19.68 12.54
N MET A 730 0.68 -20.35 11.41
CA MET A 730 -0.29 -20.42 10.31
C MET A 730 -1.38 -21.51 10.48
N SER A 731 -1.31 -22.35 11.51
CA SER A 731 -2.08 -23.60 11.55
C SER A 731 -3.49 -23.50 12.17
N LYS A 732 -3.84 -22.41 12.85
CA LYS A 732 -5.15 -22.23 13.51
C LYS A 732 -6.03 -21.24 12.74
N VAL A 733 -6.90 -21.77 11.89
CA VAL A 733 -7.96 -20.99 11.23
C VAL A 733 -9.23 -21.08 12.08
N GLN A 734 -9.75 -19.94 12.54
CA GLN A 734 -10.98 -19.88 13.32
C GLN A 734 -12.17 -19.36 12.50
N SER A 735 -13.38 -19.64 12.99
CA SER A 735 -14.64 -19.24 12.34
C SER A 735 -14.94 -17.77 12.51
N ALA A 736 -15.00 -17.03 11.40
CA ALA A 736 -15.29 -15.58 11.40
C ALA A 736 -16.67 -15.30 11.97
N ILE A 737 -17.63 -16.19 11.69
CA ILE A 737 -18.98 -16.13 12.26
C ILE A 737 -18.91 -16.27 13.78
N LYS A 738 -18.26 -17.33 14.28
CA LYS A 738 -18.18 -17.58 15.71
C LYS A 738 -17.61 -16.37 16.45
N ARG A 739 -16.48 -15.86 15.97
CA ARG A 739 -15.77 -14.78 16.64
C ARG A 739 -16.43 -13.41 16.46
N PHE A 740 -17.12 -13.17 15.35
CA PHE A 740 -18.02 -12.02 15.25
C PHE A 740 -19.12 -12.07 16.34
N LEU A 741 -19.74 -13.23 16.55
CA LEU A 741 -20.76 -13.38 17.59
C LEU A 741 -20.19 -13.26 19.00
N GLU A 742 -18.97 -13.73 19.26
CA GLU A 742 -18.28 -13.55 20.55
C GLU A 742 -17.89 -12.09 20.81
N HIS A 743 -17.48 -11.36 19.77
CA HIS A 743 -17.03 -9.98 19.87
C HIS A 743 -18.15 -9.01 20.25
N TYR A 744 -19.38 -9.25 19.76
CA TYR A 744 -20.51 -8.35 19.99
C TYR A 744 -21.56 -8.92 20.96
N PRO A 745 -22.06 -8.11 21.92
CA PRO A 745 -23.21 -8.44 22.72
C PRO A 745 -24.43 -8.77 21.86
N ILE A 746 -25.31 -9.69 22.32
CA ILE A 746 -26.47 -10.16 21.56
C ILE A 746 -27.34 -9.00 21.02
N SER A 747 -27.51 -7.93 21.78
CA SER A 747 -28.31 -6.74 21.41
C SER A 747 -27.71 -5.87 20.31
N GLU A 748 -26.44 -6.04 19.97
CA GLU A 748 -25.70 -5.19 19.01
C GLU A 748 -25.36 -5.92 17.70
N ARG A 749 -25.41 -7.25 17.69
CA ARG A 749 -25.04 -8.09 16.54
C ARG A 749 -25.78 -7.72 15.25
N SER A 750 -27.11 -7.59 15.30
CA SER A 750 -27.91 -7.23 14.11
C SER A 750 -27.60 -5.83 13.62
N LYS A 751 -27.47 -4.85 14.52
CA LYS A 751 -27.10 -3.47 14.17
C LYS A 751 -25.74 -3.39 13.49
N ARG A 752 -24.72 -4.10 14.00
CA ARG A 752 -23.39 -4.09 13.37
C ARG A 752 -23.41 -4.79 12.02
N LEU A 753 -24.10 -5.93 11.88
CA LEU A 753 -24.23 -6.60 10.58
C LEU A 753 -24.97 -5.71 9.56
N GLU A 754 -26.01 -5.01 9.98
CA GLU A 754 -26.70 -4.03 9.13
C GLU A 754 -25.74 -2.92 8.68
N GLN A 755 -24.92 -2.38 9.58
CA GLN A 755 -23.90 -1.40 9.23
C GLN A 755 -22.90 -1.96 8.20
N ILE A 756 -22.37 -3.16 8.42
CA ILE A 756 -21.43 -3.81 7.47
C ILE A 756 -22.08 -4.02 6.11
N LEU A 757 -23.37 -4.37 6.06
CA LEU A 757 -24.12 -4.47 4.80
C LEU A 757 -24.23 -3.10 4.09
N LEU A 758 -24.41 -2.00 4.83
CA LEU A 758 -24.38 -0.65 4.26
C LEU A 758 -22.99 -0.29 3.71
N GLU A 759 -21.92 -0.69 4.41
CA GLU A 759 -20.54 -0.50 3.94
C GLU A 759 -20.23 -1.29 2.65
N SER A 760 -21.00 -2.35 2.37
CA SER A 760 -20.88 -3.16 1.16
C SER A 760 -21.65 -2.61 -0.04
N GLU A 761 -22.45 -1.54 0.11
CA GLU A 761 -23.21 -0.95 -1.00
C GLU A 761 -22.31 -0.40 -2.12
N PRO A 762 -22.81 -0.27 -3.35
CA PRO A 762 -22.01 0.18 -4.48
C PRO A 762 -21.29 1.50 -4.21
N LEU A 763 -19.97 1.50 -4.39
CA LEU A 763 -19.08 2.65 -4.19
C LEU A 763 -19.19 3.65 -5.35
N LEU A 764 -20.42 3.94 -5.81
CA LEU A 764 -20.73 5.00 -6.74
C LEU A 764 -22.16 5.45 -6.46
N PRO A 765 -22.39 6.71 -6.05
CA PRO A 765 -23.75 7.20 -5.84
C PRO A 765 -24.50 7.28 -7.17
N ILE A 766 -25.60 6.54 -7.28
CA ILE A 766 -26.42 6.48 -8.49
C ILE A 766 -27.86 6.84 -8.15
N ASN A 767 -28.44 7.76 -8.92
CA ASN A 767 -29.84 8.13 -8.80
C ASN A 767 -30.74 7.20 -9.65
N VAL A 768 -31.11 6.06 -9.07
CA VAL A 768 -31.98 5.07 -9.74
C VAL A 768 -33.43 5.55 -9.95
N SER A 769 -33.85 6.66 -9.32
CA SER A 769 -35.17 7.26 -9.54
C SER A 769 -35.18 8.36 -10.61
N ALA A 770 -34.09 8.51 -11.37
CA ALA A 770 -34.02 9.49 -12.45
C ALA A 770 -35.10 9.26 -13.52
N THR A 771 -35.72 10.34 -13.99
CA THR A 771 -36.74 10.28 -15.05
C THR A 771 -36.20 9.55 -16.29
N ARG A 772 -37.06 8.74 -16.94
CA ARG A 772 -36.73 7.97 -18.17
C ARG A 772 -35.59 6.95 -17.97
N TYR A 773 -35.30 6.57 -16.73
CA TYR A 773 -34.44 5.44 -16.39
C TYR A 773 -35.32 4.34 -15.78
N PHE A 774 -35.17 3.11 -16.28
CA PHE A 774 -35.86 1.94 -15.75
C PHE A 774 -34.90 1.13 -14.88
N ASP A 775 -35.22 1.03 -13.59
CA ASP A 775 -34.48 0.20 -12.64
C ASP A 775 -35.11 -1.19 -12.58
N ASP A 776 -34.35 -2.19 -13.04
CA ASP A 776 -34.79 -3.58 -13.13
C ASP A 776 -34.04 -4.43 -12.09
N PRO A 777 -34.69 -5.40 -11.41
CA PRO A 777 -34.01 -6.27 -10.45
C PRO A 777 -32.82 -7.05 -11.05
N GLY A 778 -32.81 -7.31 -12.36
CA GLY A 778 -31.69 -7.93 -13.06
C GLY A 778 -30.46 -7.04 -13.19
N LYS A 779 -30.51 -5.77 -12.77
CA LYS A 779 -29.37 -4.84 -12.72
C LYS A 779 -28.59 -4.89 -11.40
N THR A 780 -29.09 -5.59 -10.39
CA THR A 780 -28.46 -5.66 -9.06
C THR A 780 -28.06 -7.09 -8.72
N LEU A 781 -26.89 -7.23 -8.10
CA LEU A 781 -26.40 -8.51 -7.57
C LEU A 781 -25.98 -8.31 -6.13
N LYS A 782 -26.48 -9.16 -5.23
CA LYS A 782 -26.02 -9.24 -3.85
C LYS A 782 -25.62 -10.67 -3.53
N ILE A 783 -24.44 -10.84 -2.94
CA ILE A 783 -23.93 -12.13 -2.48
C ILE A 783 -23.35 -11.95 -1.07
N ILE A 784 -23.76 -12.82 -0.15
CA ILE A 784 -23.10 -13.02 1.15
C ILE A 784 -22.52 -14.42 1.18
N GLY A 785 -21.19 -14.49 1.04
CA GLY A 785 -20.42 -15.72 1.08
C GLY A 785 -19.90 -16.02 2.48
N PHE A 786 -20.11 -17.24 2.97
CA PHE A 786 -19.57 -17.69 4.26
C PHE A 786 -19.52 -19.22 4.34
N LYS A 787 -18.78 -19.74 5.32
CA LYS A 787 -18.74 -21.18 5.60
C LYS A 787 -20.07 -21.70 6.15
N ASP A 788 -20.86 -22.34 5.29
CA ASP A 788 -22.15 -22.89 5.68
C ASP A 788 -22.01 -24.29 6.30
N LYS A 789 -21.88 -24.34 7.63
CA LYS A 789 -21.87 -25.57 8.43
C LYS A 789 -23.13 -25.68 9.28
N ASP A 790 -23.47 -26.91 9.64
CA ASP A 790 -24.56 -27.18 10.58
C ASP A 790 -24.14 -27.00 12.05
N GLU A 791 -23.74 -25.78 12.39
CA GLU A 791 -23.25 -25.36 13.71
C GLU A 791 -24.20 -24.32 14.33
N PRO A 792 -24.36 -24.27 15.66
CA PRO A 792 -25.32 -23.38 16.31
C PRO A 792 -25.04 -21.89 16.04
N GLU A 793 -23.77 -21.50 15.96
CA GLU A 793 -23.32 -20.14 15.62
C GLU A 793 -23.73 -19.74 14.20
N VAL A 794 -23.58 -20.65 13.23
CA VAL A 794 -23.97 -20.43 11.82
C VAL A 794 -25.48 -20.33 11.67
N ARG A 795 -26.24 -21.16 12.40
CA ARG A 795 -27.70 -21.08 12.46
C ARG A 795 -28.14 -19.72 13.03
N GLN A 796 -27.53 -19.28 14.14
CA GLN A 796 -27.80 -17.97 14.72
C GLN A 796 -27.50 -16.83 13.75
N PHE A 797 -26.35 -16.86 13.08
CA PHE A 797 -25.96 -15.86 12.08
C PHE A 797 -26.98 -15.77 10.93
N LYS A 798 -27.41 -16.91 10.39
CA LYS A 798 -28.47 -16.97 9.37
C LYS A 798 -29.81 -16.42 9.87
N GLU A 799 -30.17 -16.71 11.12
CA GLU A 799 -31.40 -16.19 11.72
C GLU A 799 -31.37 -14.67 11.85
N ILE A 800 -30.24 -14.09 12.27
CA ILE A 800 -30.05 -12.63 12.33
C ILE A 800 -30.22 -12.02 10.92
N LEU A 801 -29.52 -12.57 9.92
CA LEU A 801 -29.61 -12.07 8.54
C LEU A 801 -31.04 -12.15 7.98
N LYS A 802 -31.75 -13.26 8.19
CA LYS A 802 -33.08 -13.49 7.60
C LYS A 802 -34.21 -12.79 8.35
N LYS A 803 -34.27 -12.93 9.68
CA LYS A 803 -35.43 -12.51 10.48
C LYS A 803 -35.27 -11.11 11.05
N GLU A 804 -34.05 -10.72 11.44
CA GLU A 804 -33.83 -9.39 12.02
C GLU A 804 -33.52 -8.35 10.94
N ILE A 805 -32.72 -8.70 9.93
CA ILE A 805 -32.28 -7.76 8.89
C ILE A 805 -33.11 -7.88 7.59
N GLY A 806 -33.65 -9.05 7.27
CA GLY A 806 -34.49 -9.25 6.09
C GLY A 806 -33.73 -9.63 4.80
N VAL A 807 -32.56 -10.27 4.92
CA VAL A 807 -31.79 -10.76 3.77
C VAL A 807 -32.44 -12.02 3.18
N ALA A 808 -32.67 -12.00 1.86
CA ALA A 808 -33.24 -13.13 1.14
C ALA A 808 -32.28 -14.33 1.05
N ASP A 809 -32.82 -15.55 1.08
CA ASP A 809 -32.02 -16.79 1.07
C ASP A 809 -31.20 -16.97 -0.21
N SER A 810 -31.68 -16.44 -1.34
CA SER A 810 -31.00 -16.50 -2.64
C SER A 810 -29.65 -15.77 -2.67
N VAL A 811 -29.45 -14.81 -1.76
CA VAL A 811 -28.24 -14.00 -1.60
C VAL A 811 -27.13 -14.77 -0.87
N LEU A 812 -27.50 -15.73 -0.03
CA LEU A 812 -26.54 -16.49 0.77
C LEU A 812 -25.86 -17.55 -0.10
N LYS A 813 -24.52 -17.55 -0.14
CA LYS A 813 -23.73 -18.51 -0.93
C LYS A 813 -22.73 -19.24 -0.03
N PRO A 814 -22.66 -20.59 -0.10
CA PRO A 814 -21.70 -21.34 0.70
C PRO A 814 -20.27 -21.13 0.18
N MET A 815 -19.34 -20.97 1.11
CA MET A 815 -17.90 -20.96 0.89
C MET A 815 -17.22 -22.08 1.69
N GLN A 816 -15.98 -22.38 1.35
CA GLN A 816 -15.08 -23.26 2.06
C GLN A 816 -14.19 -22.52 3.07
N ALA A 817 -13.81 -21.28 2.81
CA ALA A 817 -13.08 -20.44 3.76
C ALA A 817 -13.93 -20.18 5.01
N GLU A 818 -13.34 -20.39 6.19
CA GLU A 818 -14.02 -20.31 7.49
C GLU A 818 -13.69 -19.01 8.23
N ASP A 819 -12.59 -18.37 7.86
CA ASP A 819 -12.03 -17.16 8.45
C ASP A 819 -12.47 -15.86 7.79
N GLU A 820 -13.41 -15.93 6.86
CA GLU A 820 -13.97 -14.75 6.21
C GLU A 820 -15.47 -14.91 5.93
N ILE A 821 -16.18 -13.80 6.05
CA ILE A 821 -17.52 -13.57 5.51
C ILE A 821 -17.37 -12.47 4.48
N ILE A 822 -17.70 -12.76 3.22
CA ILE A 822 -17.56 -11.83 2.12
C ILE A 822 -18.93 -11.34 1.69
N ILE A 823 -19.09 -10.03 1.60
CA ILE A 823 -20.34 -9.38 1.15
C ILE A 823 -20.01 -8.57 -0.09
N VAL A 824 -20.62 -8.94 -1.22
CA VAL A 824 -20.46 -8.25 -2.50
C VAL A 824 -21.82 -7.73 -2.96
N HIS A 825 -21.86 -6.45 -3.33
CA HIS A 825 -23.02 -5.83 -3.96
C HIS A 825 -22.57 -5.17 -5.27
N GLU A 826 -23.04 -5.68 -6.41
CA GLU A 826 -22.84 -5.04 -7.72
C GLU A 826 -24.12 -4.38 -8.22
N TYR A 827 -23.95 -3.28 -8.96
CA TYR A 827 -25.01 -2.65 -9.73
C TYR A 827 -24.51 -2.36 -11.14
N ALA A 828 -25.29 -2.71 -12.14
CA ALA A 828 -24.90 -2.71 -13.55
C ALA A 828 -25.95 -2.04 -14.45
N ALA A 829 -25.60 -1.90 -15.72
CA ALA A 829 -26.49 -1.40 -16.76
C ALA A 829 -27.12 -0.03 -16.46
N PHE A 830 -26.31 0.91 -15.98
CA PHE A 830 -26.71 2.31 -15.82
C PHE A 830 -26.02 3.22 -16.85
N PRO A 831 -26.64 4.34 -17.25
CA PRO A 831 -25.99 5.40 -18.02
C PRO A 831 -25.25 6.40 -17.11
N LEU A 832 -24.26 7.12 -17.63
CA LEU A 832 -23.50 8.08 -16.80
C LEU A 832 -24.37 9.22 -16.26
N ARG A 833 -25.43 9.64 -16.96
CA ARG A 833 -26.26 10.78 -16.55
C ARG A 833 -26.92 10.63 -15.17
N ILE A 834 -27.02 9.41 -14.64
CA ILE A 834 -27.62 9.15 -13.33
C ILE A 834 -26.60 9.04 -12.20
N VAL A 835 -25.30 9.20 -12.49
CA VAL A 835 -24.25 9.25 -11.48
C VAL A 835 -24.30 10.60 -10.76
N SER A 836 -24.48 10.57 -9.44
CA SER A 836 -24.55 11.80 -8.64
C SER A 836 -23.18 12.47 -8.55
N GLY A 837 -23.15 13.80 -8.45
CA GLY A 837 -21.92 14.59 -8.35
C GLY A 837 -21.27 14.95 -9.69
N LEU A 838 -21.71 14.35 -10.82
CA LEU A 838 -21.19 14.73 -12.14
C LEU A 838 -21.45 16.20 -12.49
N GLU A 839 -22.53 16.81 -11.99
CA GLU A 839 -22.83 18.22 -12.24
C GLU A 839 -21.76 19.15 -11.66
N GLN A 840 -21.25 18.85 -10.46
CA GLN A 840 -20.15 19.60 -9.86
C GLN A 840 -18.87 19.44 -10.68
N MET A 841 -18.57 18.22 -11.15
CA MET A 841 -17.43 17.96 -12.03
C MET A 841 -17.57 18.70 -13.36
N ARG A 842 -18.78 18.77 -13.93
CA ARG A 842 -19.09 19.51 -15.17
C ARG A 842 -18.74 20.98 -15.03
N GLN A 843 -19.16 21.63 -13.95
CA GLN A 843 -18.89 23.05 -13.70
C GLN A 843 -17.38 23.33 -13.63
N LEU A 844 -16.63 22.45 -12.97
CA LEU A 844 -15.17 22.56 -12.89
C LEU A 844 -14.51 22.31 -14.25
N TYR A 845 -14.97 21.30 -15.00
CA TYR A 845 -14.54 21.02 -16.36
C TYR A 845 -14.76 22.22 -17.29
N GLU A 846 -15.95 22.82 -17.30
CA GLU A 846 -16.28 24.00 -18.13
C GLU A 846 -15.42 25.22 -17.75
N ARG A 847 -15.12 25.39 -16.46
CA ARG A 847 -14.20 26.43 -15.99
C ARG A 847 -12.78 26.17 -16.46
N GLN A 848 -12.32 24.92 -16.44
CA GLN A 848 -11.00 24.53 -16.92
C GLN A 848 -10.87 24.78 -18.43
N LEU A 849 -11.87 24.41 -19.25
CA LEU A 849 -11.85 24.67 -20.69
C LEU A 849 -11.64 26.15 -21.09
N LYS A 850 -12.06 27.09 -20.23
CA LYS A 850 -11.87 28.54 -20.47
C LYS A 850 -10.43 29.01 -20.22
N LEU A 851 -9.60 28.20 -19.58
CA LEU A 851 -8.20 28.51 -19.30
C LEU A 851 -7.34 28.16 -20.51
N ALA A 852 -6.49 29.10 -20.95
CA ALA A 852 -5.62 28.92 -22.12
C ALA A 852 -4.59 27.76 -21.98
N GLN A 853 -4.43 27.20 -20.79
CA GLN A 853 -3.48 26.11 -20.48
C GLN A 853 -4.17 24.79 -20.10
N SER A 854 -5.48 24.67 -20.35
CA SER A 854 -6.22 23.45 -20.01
C SER A 854 -6.14 22.41 -21.12
N PHE A 855 -5.62 21.23 -20.79
CA PHE A 855 -5.41 20.12 -21.72
C PHE A 855 -6.13 18.87 -21.19
N LEU A 856 -7.46 18.91 -21.24
CA LEU A 856 -8.30 17.88 -20.63
C LEU A 856 -8.50 16.68 -21.55
N HIS A 857 -8.73 16.88 -22.84
CA HIS A 857 -9.07 15.79 -23.75
C HIS A 857 -7.86 15.14 -24.39
N ASN A 858 -7.86 13.80 -24.45
CA ASN A 858 -6.86 13.01 -25.16
C ASN A 858 -6.86 13.24 -26.68
N ASP A 859 -7.98 13.73 -27.21
CA ASP A 859 -8.10 14.25 -28.57
C ASP A 859 -8.94 15.52 -28.52
N TYR A 860 -8.29 16.68 -28.65
CA TYR A 860 -9.00 17.95 -28.62
C TYR A 860 -9.77 18.24 -29.93
N SER A 861 -9.56 17.45 -30.99
CA SER A 861 -10.19 17.66 -32.30
C SER A 861 -11.59 17.05 -32.41
N ILE A 862 -11.99 16.21 -31.45
CA ILE A 862 -13.27 15.52 -31.44
C ILE A 862 -14.23 16.25 -30.48
N ASP A 863 -15.44 16.53 -30.96
CA ASP A 863 -16.53 17.04 -30.14
C ASP A 863 -17.23 15.87 -29.43
N PHE A 864 -16.88 15.63 -28.16
CA PHE A 864 -17.49 14.54 -27.38
C PHE A 864 -18.90 14.87 -26.88
N PHE A 865 -19.83 13.92 -27.07
CA PHE A 865 -21.23 14.01 -26.63
C PHE A 865 -21.38 14.36 -25.15
N GLU A 866 -22.42 15.13 -24.82
CA GLU A 866 -22.69 15.48 -23.44
C GLU A 866 -23.19 14.28 -22.62
N MET A 867 -22.60 14.09 -21.43
CA MET A 867 -22.99 13.00 -20.53
C MET A 867 -24.23 13.34 -19.71
N ILE A 868 -24.39 14.61 -19.36
CA ILE A 868 -25.57 15.15 -18.68
C ILE A 868 -26.41 15.83 -19.77
N PRO A 869 -27.35 15.12 -20.40
CA PRO A 869 -28.12 15.69 -21.50
C PRO A 869 -29.06 16.79 -20.99
N PRO A 870 -29.52 17.69 -21.88
CA PRO A 870 -30.61 18.61 -21.58
C PRO A 870 -31.90 17.86 -21.21
N ASP A 871 -32.88 18.58 -20.64
CA ASP A 871 -34.18 17.99 -20.32
C ASP A 871 -34.83 17.30 -21.54
N ALA A 872 -35.35 16.10 -21.34
CA ALA A 872 -35.90 15.27 -22.41
C ALA A 872 -37.07 15.93 -23.15
N ASN A 873 -37.94 16.66 -22.44
CA ASN A 873 -39.07 17.33 -23.09
C ASN A 873 -38.58 18.51 -23.93
N HIS A 874 -37.59 19.25 -23.43
CA HIS A 874 -36.94 20.31 -24.20
C HIS A 874 -36.25 19.77 -25.46
N VAL A 875 -35.53 18.64 -25.35
CA VAL A 875 -34.92 17.97 -26.51
C VAL A 875 -35.99 17.58 -27.54
N ASN A 876 -37.08 16.94 -27.11
CA ASN A 876 -38.17 16.58 -28.03
C ASN A 876 -38.75 17.80 -28.75
N GLN A 877 -38.98 18.91 -28.05
CA GLN A 877 -39.47 20.16 -28.66
C GLN A 877 -38.53 20.68 -29.75
N ILE A 878 -37.22 20.67 -29.49
CA ILE A 878 -36.21 21.07 -30.47
C ILE A 878 -36.23 20.13 -31.67
N GLU A 879 -36.27 18.82 -31.46
CA GLU A 879 -36.29 17.82 -32.53
C GLU A 879 -37.51 17.97 -33.46
N HIS A 880 -38.68 18.28 -32.90
CA HIS A 880 -39.90 18.57 -33.65
C HIS A 880 -39.82 19.83 -34.51
N THR A 881 -38.85 20.71 -34.28
CA THR A 881 -38.56 21.87 -35.14
C THR A 881 -37.38 21.59 -36.07
N PHE A 882 -36.31 21.01 -35.54
CA PHE A 882 -35.05 20.77 -36.22
C PHE A 882 -35.19 19.86 -37.44
N PHE A 883 -35.83 18.69 -37.28
CA PHE A 883 -35.95 17.75 -38.39
C PHE A 883 -36.82 18.28 -39.53
N PRO A 884 -38.00 18.90 -39.28
CA PRO A 884 -38.74 19.59 -40.34
C PRO A 884 -37.94 20.72 -41.02
N CYS A 885 -37.18 21.50 -40.26
CA CYS A 885 -36.35 22.57 -40.84
C CYS A 885 -35.27 22.05 -41.79
N ILE A 886 -34.63 20.91 -41.49
CA ILE A 886 -33.72 20.24 -42.42
C ILE A 886 -34.50 19.71 -43.63
N ALA A 887 -35.60 19.01 -43.39
CA ALA A 887 -36.38 18.38 -44.45
C ALA A 887 -36.96 19.38 -45.47
N LEU A 888 -37.14 20.64 -45.06
CA LEU A 888 -37.66 21.74 -45.88
C LEU A 888 -36.58 22.67 -46.46
N ASP A 889 -35.28 22.39 -46.23
CA ASP A 889 -34.16 23.28 -46.55
C ASP A 889 -34.25 24.69 -45.92
N ILE A 890 -34.97 24.84 -44.80
CA ILE A 890 -34.92 26.05 -43.97
C ILE A 890 -33.54 26.13 -43.29
N LEU A 891 -33.06 24.98 -42.83
CA LEU A 891 -31.71 24.77 -42.36
C LEU A 891 -30.92 24.03 -43.45
N LYS A 892 -30.01 24.75 -44.13
CA LYS A 892 -29.33 24.22 -45.32
C LYS A 892 -28.04 23.49 -44.95
N HIS A 893 -27.77 22.35 -45.56
CA HIS A 893 -26.47 21.69 -45.43
C HIS A 893 -25.42 22.37 -46.33
N ASN A 894 -24.32 22.80 -45.72
CA ASN A 894 -23.16 23.32 -46.44
C ASN A 894 -22.13 22.21 -46.61
N ALA A 895 -22.08 21.64 -47.82
CA ALA A 895 -21.21 20.52 -48.15
C ALA A 895 -19.70 20.81 -48.07
N GLN A 896 -19.27 22.08 -48.07
CA GLN A 896 -17.84 22.43 -48.01
C GLN A 896 -17.25 22.27 -46.61
N ILE A 897 -18.05 22.57 -45.58
CA ILE A 897 -17.64 22.53 -44.18
C ILE A 897 -18.37 21.45 -43.38
N ASP A 898 -19.23 20.67 -44.06
CA ASP A 898 -20.09 19.63 -43.50
C ASP A 898 -20.89 20.09 -42.26
N LYS A 899 -21.59 21.22 -42.38
CA LYS A 899 -22.40 21.79 -41.29
C LYS A 899 -23.72 22.34 -41.81
N PHE A 900 -24.71 22.40 -40.94
CA PHE A 900 -25.97 23.06 -41.20
C PHE A 900 -25.86 24.57 -40.97
N GLU A 901 -26.31 25.38 -41.91
CA GLU A 901 -26.24 26.83 -41.86
C GLU A 901 -27.62 27.43 -41.54
N LEU A 902 -27.68 28.19 -40.45
CA LEU A 902 -28.81 29.04 -40.06
C LEU A 902 -28.40 30.50 -40.18
N THR A 903 -28.95 31.20 -41.16
CA THR A 903 -28.82 32.66 -41.23
C THR A 903 -29.83 33.30 -40.29
N TYR A 904 -29.47 34.35 -39.56
CA TYR A 904 -30.43 35.15 -38.79
C TYR A 904 -30.05 36.63 -38.85
N TYR A 905 -31.02 37.50 -38.62
CA TYR A 905 -30.78 38.94 -38.63
C TYR A 905 -30.46 39.43 -37.22
N ASP A 906 -29.22 39.84 -36.98
CA ASP A 906 -28.83 40.47 -35.72
C ASP A 906 -29.38 41.91 -35.71
N GLN A 907 -30.40 42.15 -34.89
CA GLN A 907 -31.04 43.47 -34.79
C GLN A 907 -30.11 44.56 -34.24
N PHE A 908 -29.15 44.19 -33.37
CA PHE A 908 -28.21 45.13 -32.78
C PHE A 908 -27.11 45.52 -33.77
N ARG A 909 -26.63 44.57 -34.57
CA ARG A 909 -25.57 44.80 -35.58
C ARG A 909 -26.11 45.19 -36.96
N ARG A 910 -27.42 45.01 -37.20
CA ARG A 910 -28.10 45.24 -38.49
C ARG A 910 -27.46 44.47 -39.65
N THR A 911 -27.00 43.26 -39.36
CA THR A 911 -26.34 42.37 -40.32
C THR A 911 -26.96 40.99 -40.27
N GLU A 912 -27.00 40.31 -41.41
CA GLU A 912 -27.26 38.87 -41.44
C GLU A 912 -26.01 38.13 -40.97
N GLU A 913 -26.15 37.33 -39.91
CA GLU A 913 -25.08 36.45 -39.41
C GLU A 913 -25.46 34.99 -39.70
N ALA A 914 -24.45 34.17 -40.02
CA ALA A 914 -24.61 32.75 -40.24
C ALA A 914 -24.09 31.97 -39.02
N ILE A 915 -24.91 31.06 -38.52
CA ILE A 915 -24.57 30.11 -37.47
C ILE A 915 -24.46 28.73 -38.09
N PHE A 916 -23.43 27.99 -37.69
CA PHE A 916 -23.19 26.64 -38.17
C PHE A 916 -23.46 25.60 -37.07
N LEU A 917 -24.39 24.69 -37.34
CA LEU A 917 -24.71 23.54 -36.50
C LEU A 917 -24.06 22.27 -37.07
N SER A 918 -23.76 21.29 -36.21
CA SER A 918 -23.13 20.02 -36.63
C SER A 918 -23.98 19.25 -37.66
N SER A 919 -23.35 18.54 -38.60
CA SER A 919 -24.04 17.57 -39.48
C SER A 919 -24.52 16.32 -38.73
N VAL A 920 -23.93 16.05 -37.56
CA VAL A 920 -24.38 15.01 -36.63
C VAL A 920 -25.60 15.50 -35.88
N TRP A 921 -26.75 14.84 -36.07
CA TRP A 921 -28.04 15.33 -35.59
C TRP A 921 -28.08 15.51 -34.07
N ARG A 922 -27.54 14.55 -33.31
CA ARG A 922 -27.45 14.65 -31.86
C ARG A 922 -26.69 15.89 -31.42
N GLU A 923 -25.52 16.15 -32.01
CA GLU A 923 -24.70 17.31 -31.66
C GLU A 923 -25.39 18.63 -32.00
N ALA A 924 -26.06 18.70 -33.16
CA ALA A 924 -26.84 19.88 -33.55
C ALA A 924 -27.97 20.16 -32.56
N VAL A 925 -28.70 19.12 -32.13
CA VAL A 925 -29.77 19.24 -31.14
C VAL A 925 -29.21 19.63 -29.77
N GLU A 926 -28.07 19.07 -29.35
CA GLU A 926 -27.36 19.48 -28.12
C GLU A 926 -26.91 20.95 -28.19
N GLN A 927 -26.40 21.42 -29.34
CA GLN A 927 -26.01 22.82 -29.56
C GLN A 927 -27.23 23.76 -29.44
N LEU A 928 -28.34 23.41 -30.08
CA LEU A 928 -29.60 24.17 -29.99
C LEU A 928 -30.13 24.21 -28.55
N ALA A 929 -30.12 23.07 -27.84
CA ALA A 929 -30.59 23.01 -26.46
C ALA A 929 -29.72 23.84 -25.49
N LYS A 930 -28.43 23.98 -25.77
CA LYS A 930 -27.51 24.82 -24.99
C LYS A 930 -27.61 26.31 -25.32
N ARG A 931 -28.06 26.66 -26.53
CA ARG A 931 -28.13 28.03 -27.05
C ARG A 931 -29.57 28.43 -27.37
N GLN A 932 -30.27 28.89 -26.34
CA GLN A 932 -31.67 29.32 -26.44
C GLN A 932 -31.90 30.41 -27.51
N ASP A 933 -30.95 31.31 -27.70
CA ASP A 933 -31.01 32.34 -28.74
C ASP A 933 -31.02 31.76 -30.16
N ILE A 934 -30.21 30.72 -30.40
CA ILE A 934 -30.13 30.04 -31.70
C ILE A 934 -31.37 29.16 -31.91
N ALA A 935 -31.80 28.43 -30.88
CA ALA A 935 -33.02 27.63 -30.93
C ALA A 935 -34.25 28.50 -31.22
N GLN A 936 -34.35 29.66 -30.56
CA GLN A 936 -35.45 30.61 -30.78
C GLN A 936 -35.42 31.18 -32.20
N ALA A 937 -34.24 31.54 -32.72
CA ALA A 937 -34.10 32.00 -34.10
C ALA A 937 -34.56 30.93 -35.12
N LEU A 938 -34.24 29.65 -34.88
CA LEU A 938 -34.69 28.54 -35.73
C LEU A 938 -36.23 28.38 -35.67
N ILE A 939 -36.81 28.44 -34.47
CA ILE A 939 -38.27 28.37 -34.26
C ILE A 939 -38.97 29.52 -34.98
N GLU A 940 -38.47 30.75 -34.84
CA GLU A 940 -39.04 31.93 -35.50
C GLU A 940 -39.02 31.79 -37.02
N LYS A 941 -37.92 31.28 -37.60
CA LYS A 941 -37.86 30.99 -39.04
C LYS A 941 -38.85 29.93 -39.47
N PHE A 942 -38.99 28.88 -38.67
CA PHE A 942 -39.94 27.81 -38.96
C PHE A 942 -41.39 28.31 -38.94
N GLU A 943 -41.74 29.14 -37.95
CA GLU A 943 -43.08 29.73 -37.86
C GLU A 943 -43.34 30.78 -38.95
N GLN A 944 -42.33 31.59 -39.32
CA GLN A 944 -42.42 32.48 -40.49
C GLN A 944 -42.67 31.69 -41.78
N PHE A 945 -41.99 30.56 -41.96
CA PHE A 945 -42.22 29.66 -43.08
C PHE A 945 -43.65 29.11 -43.08
N LYS A 946 -44.14 28.60 -41.94
CA LYS A 946 -45.53 28.11 -41.81
C LYS A 946 -46.55 29.19 -42.16
N TYR A 947 -46.34 30.43 -41.70
CA TYR A 947 -47.22 31.55 -42.01
C TYR A 947 -47.21 31.93 -43.50
N GLN A 948 -46.02 31.99 -44.12
CA GLN A 948 -45.90 32.23 -45.56
C GLN A 948 -46.61 31.14 -46.37
N LEU A 949 -46.42 29.87 -46.01
CA LEU A 949 -47.05 28.75 -46.69
C LEU A 949 -48.58 28.75 -46.54
N LYS A 950 -49.11 29.22 -45.40
CA LYS A 950 -50.56 29.40 -45.20
C LYS A 950 -51.18 30.36 -46.21
N SER A 951 -50.42 31.34 -46.69
CA SER A 951 -50.87 32.26 -47.76
C SER A 951 -50.84 31.62 -49.16
N GLN A 952 -50.12 30.49 -49.34
CA GLN A 952 -49.95 29.78 -50.61
C GLN A 952 -50.00 28.25 -50.42
N PRO A 953 -51.13 27.68 -49.93
CA PRO A 953 -51.19 26.28 -49.49
C PRO A 953 -50.91 25.26 -50.60
N ASN A 954 -51.17 25.60 -51.87
CA ASN A 954 -50.89 24.73 -53.00
C ASN A 954 -49.40 24.36 -53.13
N GLN A 955 -48.48 25.25 -52.71
CA GLN A 955 -47.04 24.98 -52.76
C GLN A 955 -46.63 23.79 -51.89
N TRP A 956 -47.37 23.48 -50.82
CA TRP A 956 -47.13 22.29 -50.02
C TRP A 956 -47.22 21.03 -50.87
N TYR A 957 -48.31 20.90 -51.63
CA TYR A 957 -48.59 19.71 -52.44
C TYR A 957 -47.79 19.67 -53.75
N THR A 958 -47.50 20.83 -54.36
CA THR A 958 -46.80 20.87 -55.65
C THR A 958 -45.28 20.91 -55.54
N TYR A 959 -44.72 21.29 -54.38
CA TYR A 959 -43.28 21.48 -54.22
C TYR A 959 -42.75 20.92 -52.91
N TYR A 960 -43.15 21.43 -51.74
CA TYR A 960 -42.47 21.07 -50.48
C TYR A 960 -42.62 19.59 -50.11
N PHE A 961 -43.82 19.03 -50.20
CA PHE A 961 -44.03 17.61 -49.93
C PHE A 961 -43.29 16.71 -50.93
N PRO A 962 -43.51 16.80 -52.26
CA PRO A 962 -42.86 15.91 -53.23
C PRO A 962 -41.36 16.17 -53.43
N GLU A 963 -40.92 17.44 -53.48
CA GLU A 963 -39.54 17.78 -53.86
C GLU A 963 -38.59 17.93 -52.66
N LYS A 964 -39.10 18.19 -51.45
CA LYS A 964 -38.28 18.34 -50.24
C LYS A 964 -38.45 17.16 -49.29
N ILE A 965 -39.65 16.95 -48.77
CA ILE A 965 -39.91 15.90 -47.76
C ILE A 965 -39.64 14.50 -48.30
N VAL A 966 -40.20 14.13 -49.46
CA VAL A 966 -40.02 12.77 -50.02
C VAL A 966 -38.55 12.49 -50.35
N LYS A 967 -37.80 13.49 -50.87
CA LYS A 967 -36.36 13.34 -51.12
C LYS A 967 -35.55 13.21 -49.84
N PHE A 968 -35.91 13.93 -48.78
CA PHE A 968 -35.29 13.81 -47.46
C PHE A 968 -35.50 12.40 -46.86
N ILE A 969 -36.73 11.86 -46.93
CA ILE A 969 -37.03 10.50 -46.49
C ILE A 969 -36.22 9.48 -47.29
N ALA A 970 -36.19 9.60 -48.62
CA ALA A 970 -35.41 8.71 -49.48
C ALA A 970 -33.90 8.78 -49.17
N HIS A 971 -33.37 9.97 -48.87
CA HIS A 971 -31.99 10.13 -48.46
C HIS A 971 -31.70 9.40 -47.13
N ILE A 972 -32.57 9.55 -46.13
CA ILE A 972 -32.43 8.86 -44.83
C ILE A 972 -32.48 7.34 -44.99
N ASP A 973 -33.38 6.81 -45.83
CA ASP A 973 -33.48 5.38 -46.11
C ASP A 973 -32.19 4.81 -46.74
N THR A 974 -31.41 5.65 -47.43
CA THR A 974 -30.14 5.26 -48.07
C THR A 974 -28.90 5.48 -47.20
N LEU A 975 -29.03 5.95 -45.95
CA LEU A 975 -27.88 6.17 -45.07
C LEU A 975 -27.14 4.83 -44.80
N PRO A 976 -25.80 4.78 -44.94
CA PRO A 976 -25.03 3.59 -44.62
C PRO A 976 -25.04 3.33 -43.11
N LYS A 977 -24.85 2.07 -42.70
CA LYS A 977 -24.87 1.65 -41.28
C LYS A 977 -23.82 2.37 -40.44
N GLU A 978 -22.73 2.74 -41.09
CA GLU A 978 -21.56 3.41 -40.55
C GLU A 978 -21.79 4.93 -40.39
N HIS A 979 -22.89 5.48 -40.94
CA HIS A 979 -23.20 6.90 -40.82
C HIS A 979 -23.63 7.26 -39.40
N PHE A 980 -23.12 8.36 -38.84
CA PHE A 980 -23.45 8.82 -37.48
C PHE A 980 -24.95 8.94 -37.22
N ASN A 981 -25.71 9.44 -38.20
CA ASN A 981 -27.17 9.64 -38.08
C ASN A 981 -28.02 8.37 -38.34
N TYR A 982 -27.41 7.22 -38.66
CA TYR A 982 -28.14 6.02 -39.14
C TYR A 982 -29.16 5.45 -38.13
N PHE A 983 -28.85 5.50 -36.83
CA PHE A 983 -29.69 4.91 -35.78
C PHE A 983 -30.87 5.79 -35.37
N ASP A 984 -30.87 7.06 -35.78
CA ASP A 984 -31.98 7.98 -35.56
C ASP A 984 -33.03 7.89 -36.67
N ARG A 985 -32.79 7.14 -37.76
CA ARG A 985 -33.73 7.03 -38.89
C ARG A 985 -35.14 6.65 -38.46
N GLY A 986 -35.28 5.65 -37.60
CA GLY A 986 -36.60 5.20 -37.11
C GLY A 986 -37.32 6.28 -36.31
N LYS A 987 -36.57 7.10 -35.55
CA LYS A 987 -37.13 8.25 -34.83
C LYS A 987 -37.59 9.35 -35.79
N VAL A 988 -36.81 9.62 -36.83
CA VAL A 988 -37.05 10.74 -37.76
C VAL A 988 -38.15 10.43 -38.77
N ILE A 989 -38.06 9.28 -39.45
CA ILE A 989 -38.97 8.92 -40.56
C ILE A 989 -39.95 7.80 -40.24
N GLY A 990 -39.85 7.19 -39.05
CA GLY A 990 -40.75 6.13 -38.59
C GLY A 990 -40.23 4.72 -38.87
N GLU A 991 -40.93 3.73 -38.33
CA GLU A 991 -40.64 2.31 -38.52
C GLU A 991 -41.80 1.66 -39.28
N LYS A 992 -41.49 0.89 -40.32
CA LYS A 992 -42.50 0.13 -41.08
C LYS A 992 -43.02 -1.04 -40.24
N ALA A 993 -44.29 -1.38 -40.39
CA ALA A 993 -44.85 -2.56 -39.77
C ALA A 993 -44.08 -3.82 -40.22
N THR A 994 -43.85 -4.73 -39.27
CA THR A 994 -43.34 -6.07 -39.53
C THR A 994 -44.37 -7.09 -39.01
N ASP A 995 -44.17 -8.38 -39.30
CA ASP A 995 -45.03 -9.45 -38.77
C ASP A 995 -45.10 -9.48 -37.22
N LYS A 996 -44.20 -8.77 -36.53
CA LYS A 996 -44.08 -8.74 -35.07
C LYS A 996 -44.36 -7.38 -34.42
N GLU A 997 -44.24 -6.28 -35.16
CA GLU A 997 -44.31 -4.91 -34.60
C GLU A 997 -45.17 -4.00 -35.49
N LEU A 998 -46.04 -3.20 -34.85
CA LEU A 998 -46.85 -2.18 -35.53
C LEU A 998 -45.95 -1.06 -36.08
N ALA A 999 -46.40 -0.41 -37.15
CA ALA A 999 -45.75 0.78 -37.65
C ALA A 999 -45.72 1.87 -36.57
N LYS A 1000 -44.60 2.57 -36.45
CA LYS A 1000 -44.45 3.72 -35.54
C LYS A 1000 -44.21 4.97 -36.36
N ASP A 1001 -44.99 6.01 -36.10
CA ASP A 1001 -44.85 7.28 -36.79
C ASP A 1001 -43.56 8.00 -36.38
N GLY A 1002 -42.78 8.45 -37.36
CA GLY A 1002 -41.62 9.29 -37.13
C GLY A 1002 -41.97 10.77 -36.99
N ILE A 1003 -41.00 11.58 -36.53
CA ILE A 1003 -41.15 13.04 -36.38
C ILE A 1003 -41.62 13.71 -37.68
N ILE A 1004 -41.06 13.32 -38.83
CA ILE A 1004 -41.43 13.89 -40.15
C ILE A 1004 -42.84 13.50 -40.57
N GLN A 1005 -43.28 12.27 -40.26
CA GLN A 1005 -44.64 11.81 -40.57
C GLN A 1005 -45.67 12.57 -39.74
N LEU A 1006 -45.41 12.72 -38.42
CA LEU A 1006 -46.23 13.53 -37.53
C LEU A 1006 -46.29 15.00 -37.96
N PHE A 1007 -45.15 15.57 -38.34
CA PHE A 1007 -45.08 16.92 -38.91
C PHE A 1007 -45.94 17.06 -40.18
N CYS A 1008 -45.89 16.09 -41.09
CA CYS A 1008 -46.71 16.13 -42.31
C CYS A 1008 -48.21 16.02 -42.02
N LEU A 1009 -48.61 15.29 -40.98
CA LEU A 1009 -49.99 15.25 -40.50
C LEU A 1009 -50.41 16.60 -39.90
N GLU A 1010 -49.55 17.19 -39.06
CA GLU A 1010 -49.76 18.52 -38.49
C GLU A 1010 -49.94 19.58 -39.59
N MET A 1011 -49.08 19.59 -40.61
CA MET A 1011 -49.15 20.54 -41.72
C MET A 1011 -50.41 20.38 -42.57
N ARG A 1012 -50.86 19.13 -42.81
CA ARG A 1012 -52.13 18.88 -43.52
C ARG A 1012 -53.32 19.47 -42.76
N ASN A 1013 -53.36 19.25 -41.44
CA ASN A 1013 -54.39 19.81 -40.58
C ASN A 1013 -54.30 21.34 -40.52
N PHE A 1014 -53.10 21.90 -40.42
CA PHE A 1014 -52.86 23.35 -40.34
C PHE A 1014 -53.25 24.10 -41.62
N LEU A 1015 -53.01 23.52 -42.80
CA LEU A 1015 -53.31 24.14 -44.10
C LEU A 1015 -54.79 23.98 -44.50
N GLY A 1016 -55.55 23.08 -43.86
CA GLY A 1016 -57.01 23.05 -43.92
C GLY A 1016 -57.62 22.73 -45.29
N VAL A 1017 -57.09 21.72 -46.01
CA VAL A 1017 -57.61 21.30 -47.33
C VAL A 1017 -57.73 19.76 -47.37
N MET A 1018 -58.95 19.26 -47.64
CA MET A 1018 -59.19 17.83 -47.95
C MET A 1018 -58.66 17.47 -49.34
N GLU A 1019 -58.26 16.21 -49.51
CA GLU A 1019 -57.71 15.64 -50.76
C GLU A 1019 -58.44 16.11 -52.04
N PRO A 1020 -57.70 16.50 -53.10
CA PRO A 1020 -58.22 16.31 -54.45
C PRO A 1020 -58.28 14.80 -54.70
N GLN A 1021 -59.47 14.27 -55.01
CA GLN A 1021 -59.61 12.91 -55.52
C GLN A 1021 -58.68 12.74 -56.72
N LEU A 1022 -57.64 11.91 -56.57
CA LEU A 1022 -56.87 11.38 -57.68
C LEU A 1022 -57.82 10.51 -58.51
N THR A 1023 -58.31 11.07 -59.61
CA THR A 1023 -58.93 10.28 -60.68
C THR A 1023 -57.84 9.39 -61.28
N PRO A 1024 -58.06 8.07 -61.45
CA PRO A 1024 -57.08 7.20 -62.09
C PRO A 1024 -57.00 7.59 -63.56
N SER A 1025 -55.87 8.16 -63.97
CA SER A 1025 -55.52 8.25 -65.38
C SER A 1025 -55.19 6.83 -65.87
N THR A 1026 -56.10 6.28 -66.67
CA THR A 1026 -55.80 5.19 -67.59
C THR A 1026 -54.58 5.55 -68.43
N ASN A 1027 -53.47 4.86 -68.20
CA ASN A 1027 -52.52 4.57 -69.27
C ASN A 1027 -51.99 3.15 -69.09
N GLN A 1028 -52.42 2.32 -70.03
CA GLN A 1028 -51.87 1.01 -70.32
C GLN A 1028 -50.37 1.14 -70.55
N THR A 1029 -49.56 0.29 -69.92
CA THR A 1029 -48.43 -0.37 -70.58
C THR A 1029 -47.88 -1.50 -69.71
N ASN A 1030 -48.17 -2.72 -70.17
CA ASN A 1030 -47.40 -3.96 -70.07
C ASN A 1030 -46.21 -4.01 -69.10
N SER A 1031 -46.32 -4.84 -68.07
CA SER A 1031 -45.33 -5.90 -67.81
C SER A 1031 -45.95 -6.99 -66.94
N GLN A 1032 -45.87 -8.23 -67.45
CA GLN A 1032 -46.32 -9.43 -66.76
C GLN A 1032 -45.43 -9.73 -65.53
N PRO A 1033 -45.98 -10.27 -64.43
CA PRO A 1033 -45.19 -10.94 -63.42
C PRO A 1033 -44.95 -12.40 -63.82
N ILE A 1034 -43.70 -12.84 -63.70
CA ILE A 1034 -43.30 -14.24 -63.82
C ILE A 1034 -43.74 -14.98 -62.55
N LEU A 1035 -44.54 -16.04 -62.75
CA LEU A 1035 -44.92 -17.04 -61.75
C LEU A 1035 -43.77 -18.01 -61.48
N THR A 1036 -43.51 -18.32 -60.19
CA THR A 1036 -43.21 -19.65 -59.61
C THR A 1036 -43.06 -19.45 -58.10
N GLY A 1037 -43.65 -20.21 -57.18
CA GLY A 1037 -44.34 -21.49 -57.30
C GLY A 1037 -45.24 -21.76 -56.09
N GLU A 1038 -46.01 -22.83 -56.25
CA GLU A 1038 -47.03 -23.39 -55.37
C GLU A 1038 -46.49 -23.78 -53.98
N VAL A 1039 -47.36 -23.78 -52.97
CA VAL A 1039 -47.77 -24.99 -52.22
C VAL A 1039 -48.74 -24.64 -51.06
N LEU A 1040 -49.94 -25.23 -51.15
CA LEU A 1040 -50.89 -25.67 -50.12
C LEU A 1040 -51.70 -24.64 -49.29
N GLU A 1041 -53.00 -24.60 -49.60
CA GLU A 1041 -54.11 -24.19 -48.73
C GLU A 1041 -54.25 -25.11 -47.50
N PRO A 1042 -54.89 -24.60 -46.43
CA PRO A 1042 -56.20 -25.19 -46.13
C PRO A 1042 -57.30 -24.15 -45.90
N GLU A 1043 -58.49 -24.56 -46.33
CA GLU A 1043 -59.80 -23.95 -46.12
C GLU A 1043 -60.09 -23.65 -44.64
N ILE A 1044 -60.51 -22.42 -44.34
CA ILE A 1044 -61.42 -22.13 -43.22
C ILE A 1044 -62.45 -21.08 -43.69
N GLU A 1045 -63.70 -21.40 -43.38
CA GLU A 1045 -64.97 -20.80 -43.80
C GLU A 1045 -65.16 -19.31 -43.48
N ASP A 1046 -65.97 -18.70 -44.35
CA ASP A 1046 -66.57 -17.37 -44.26
C ASP A 1046 -67.22 -17.05 -42.91
N ASN A 1047 -66.94 -15.84 -42.39
CA ASN A 1047 -67.96 -14.89 -41.92
C ASN A 1047 -67.31 -13.64 -41.31
N VAL A 1048 -67.19 -12.54 -42.06
CA VAL A 1048 -67.26 -11.20 -41.45
C VAL A 1048 -67.98 -10.23 -42.40
N GLN A 1049 -69.23 -9.95 -42.04
CA GLN A 1049 -69.94 -8.75 -42.46
C GLN A 1049 -69.20 -7.50 -41.97
N SER A 1050 -69.04 -6.56 -42.89
CA SER A 1050 -68.91 -5.11 -42.71
C SER A 1050 -69.11 -4.55 -41.28
N THR A 1051 -68.13 -3.81 -40.77
CA THR A 1051 -68.39 -2.66 -39.87
C THR A 1051 -67.34 -1.56 -40.09
N ALA A 1052 -67.64 -0.67 -41.03
CA ALA A 1052 -67.03 0.65 -41.12
C ALA A 1052 -67.59 1.57 -40.01
N VAL A 1053 -67.28 1.28 -38.74
CA VAL A 1053 -67.59 2.14 -37.58
C VAL A 1053 -66.55 1.88 -36.47
N SER A 1054 -65.30 2.38 -36.60
CA SER A 1054 -64.38 2.37 -35.44
C SER A 1054 -63.32 3.48 -35.38
N GLN A 1055 -63.18 4.35 -36.38
CA GLN A 1055 -62.16 5.43 -36.33
C GLN A 1055 -62.64 6.72 -35.64
N LYS A 1056 -63.95 6.91 -35.44
CA LYS A 1056 -64.48 8.11 -34.77
C LYS A 1056 -64.44 8.02 -33.24
N SER A 1057 -64.58 6.82 -32.65
CA SER A 1057 -64.60 6.65 -31.18
C SER A 1057 -63.22 6.72 -30.54
N SER A 1058 -62.14 6.40 -31.27
CA SER A 1058 -60.77 6.41 -30.75
C SER A 1058 -60.19 7.81 -30.59
N LEU A 1059 -60.63 8.78 -31.40
CA LEU A 1059 -60.22 10.19 -31.29
C LEU A 1059 -60.91 10.90 -30.12
N GLU A 1060 -62.21 10.67 -29.90
CA GLU A 1060 -62.95 11.22 -28.75
C GLU A 1060 -62.43 10.69 -27.40
N GLN A 1061 -62.04 9.41 -27.33
CA GLN A 1061 -61.40 8.86 -26.12
C GLN A 1061 -60.03 9.47 -25.85
N LEU A 1062 -59.24 9.77 -26.89
CA LEU A 1062 -57.92 10.37 -26.74
C LEU A 1062 -58.01 11.84 -26.27
N GLU A 1063 -59.01 12.59 -26.72
CA GLU A 1063 -59.27 13.96 -26.24
C GLU A 1063 -59.75 13.97 -24.79
N LYS A 1064 -60.62 13.03 -24.39
CA LYS A 1064 -61.04 12.86 -22.99
C LYS A 1064 -59.88 12.53 -22.05
N LEU A 1065 -58.94 11.69 -22.49
CA LEU A 1065 -57.73 11.36 -21.73
C LEU A 1065 -56.78 12.55 -21.58
N LYS A 1066 -56.58 13.34 -22.65
CA LYS A 1066 -55.78 14.59 -22.57
C LYS A 1066 -56.40 15.63 -21.63
N LEU A 1067 -57.73 15.72 -21.61
CA LEU A 1067 -58.45 16.59 -20.68
C LEU A 1067 -58.26 16.12 -19.22
N LEU A 1068 -58.32 14.81 -19.00
CA LEU A 1068 -58.12 14.21 -17.69
C LEU A 1068 -56.69 14.43 -17.17
N ASP A 1069 -55.67 14.29 -18.02
CA ASP A 1069 -54.27 14.54 -17.65
C ASP A 1069 -54.07 15.99 -17.19
N LYS A 1070 -54.66 16.95 -17.94
CA LYS A 1070 -54.61 18.36 -17.56
C LYS A 1070 -55.24 18.62 -16.17
N TYR A 1071 -56.42 18.09 -15.92
CA TYR A 1071 -57.08 18.27 -14.62
C TYR A 1071 -56.40 17.49 -13.48
N THR A 1072 -55.68 16.42 -13.80
CA THR A 1072 -54.85 15.68 -12.84
C THR A 1072 -53.63 16.50 -12.43
N ASP A 1073 -53.02 17.23 -13.36
CA ASP A 1073 -51.95 18.16 -13.06
C ASP A 1073 -52.44 19.37 -12.26
N ASP A 1074 -53.62 19.93 -12.58
CA ASP A 1074 -54.24 21.00 -11.79
C ASP A 1074 -54.55 20.55 -10.35
N PHE A 1075 -54.96 19.28 -10.14
CA PHE A 1075 -55.15 18.70 -8.82
C PHE A 1075 -53.82 18.51 -8.06
N LYS A 1076 -52.77 18.00 -8.72
CA LYS A 1076 -51.42 17.84 -8.12
C LYS A 1076 -50.78 19.19 -7.75
N GLN A 1077 -51.09 20.24 -8.49
CA GLN A 1077 -50.62 21.60 -8.22
C GLN A 1077 -51.51 22.37 -7.21
N GLY A 1078 -52.57 21.74 -6.70
CA GLY A 1078 -53.45 22.30 -5.66
C GLY A 1078 -54.49 23.31 -6.17
N PHE A 1079 -54.69 23.42 -7.48
CA PHE A 1079 -55.70 24.30 -8.08
C PHE A 1079 -57.12 23.72 -8.05
N LEU A 1080 -57.26 22.43 -7.75
CA LEU A 1080 -58.54 21.74 -7.57
C LEU A 1080 -58.59 21.01 -6.22
N THR A 1081 -59.74 21.02 -5.57
CA THR A 1081 -59.99 20.15 -4.41
C THR A 1081 -60.35 18.73 -4.86
N GLN A 1082 -60.24 17.75 -3.97
CA GLN A 1082 -60.56 16.34 -4.27
C GLN A 1082 -62.00 16.17 -4.80
N GLU A 1083 -62.98 16.86 -4.20
CA GLU A 1083 -64.37 16.84 -4.67
C GLU A 1083 -64.54 17.46 -6.06
N GLN A 1084 -63.81 18.54 -6.36
CA GLN A 1084 -63.86 19.19 -7.67
C GLN A 1084 -63.20 18.34 -8.75
N PHE A 1085 -62.08 17.68 -8.44
CA PHE A 1085 -61.40 16.78 -9.36
C PHE A 1085 -62.26 15.55 -9.70
N GLU A 1086 -62.89 14.92 -8.70
CA GLU A 1086 -63.80 13.79 -8.94
C GLU A 1086 -65.06 14.21 -9.71
N ALA A 1087 -65.60 15.41 -9.48
CA ALA A 1087 -66.73 15.94 -10.26
C ALA A 1087 -66.37 16.18 -11.74
N VAL A 1088 -65.19 16.73 -12.01
CA VAL A 1088 -64.69 16.97 -13.38
C VAL A 1088 -64.37 15.66 -14.09
N LYS A 1089 -63.73 14.72 -13.40
CA LYS A 1089 -63.46 13.37 -13.90
C LYS A 1089 -64.77 12.67 -14.29
N LYS A 1090 -65.82 12.79 -13.46
CA LYS A 1090 -67.13 12.23 -13.76
C LYS A 1090 -67.79 12.88 -15.00
N LEU A 1091 -67.69 14.20 -15.14
CA LEU A 1091 -68.16 14.95 -16.31
C LEU A 1091 -67.48 14.54 -17.63
N ILE A 1092 -66.19 14.18 -17.59
CA ILE A 1092 -65.42 13.78 -18.78
C ILE A 1092 -65.86 12.40 -19.33
N PHE A 1093 -66.30 11.49 -18.44
CA PHE A 1093 -66.63 10.12 -18.80
C PHE A 1093 -68.13 9.82 -18.88
N ASP A 1094 -69.01 10.68 -18.34
CA ASP A 1094 -70.47 10.52 -18.41
C ASP A 1094 -71.14 11.26 -19.61
N GLN A 1095 -70.39 12.01 -20.44
CA GLN A 1095 -70.90 12.67 -21.67
C GLN A 1095 -70.61 11.89 -22.94
#